data_AF-A0A8S1ZTN5-F1
#
_entry.id   AF-A0A8S1ZTN5-F1
#
_cell.length_a   1.000
_cell.length_b   1.000
_cell.length_c   1.000
_cell.angle_alpha   90.00
_cell.angle_beta   90.00
_cell.angle_gamma   90.00
#
_symmetry.space_group_name_H-M   'P 1'
#
loop_
_entity.id
_entity.type
_entity.pdbx_description
1 polymer ?
#
loop_
_entity_poly.entity_id
_entity_poly.type
_entity_poly.pdbx_seq_one_letter_code
_entity_poly.pdbx_strand_id
1 'polypeptide(L)'
;MVKKSYPEVKEEYKKAVQRCKRKLRGLIAEKHCAPIVLRLAWHSAGTFDVKTKTGGPFGTIRHPQELAHDANNGLDIAIRLLEPIKELFPILSYADFYQLAGVVAVEITGGPEIPFHPGRLDKVEPPPEGRLPQATKGVDHLRDVFGRMGLNDKDIVALSGGHTLGRCHKERSGFEGAWTQNPLIFDNSYFKEILSGEKEGLLQLPTDKALLDDPLFRPFVERYAADEDAFFEDYKEAHLKLSELGTHSLSNGPKMNILRPPTSSPSFPPYPNSVSLSPPVSFTLPNNSITNAGRPTRRPIFQRSASGTANSSAGDLSSFLGSSSEAYSTHNDQELLFLLRNRRTDEAWAKYVQSTHLPGPTCLSRLVSQLSYQSKPESLTRAQSILTRLRNERQLHRLDANSLGLLAMAAAKSGQTLYAVSVIKSMIRSGYLPHVKAWTAAVASLSAAGDDGPEESIKLFTAITRRVKRFGDQSLVVQSRPDTAAFNAVLNACANLGDTEKYWKLFDEMSEWDCEPDVLTYNVMIKLCARVDRKELIVFVLERIIDKGIKVCMTTMHSLVAAYVGFGDLRTAERIVQAMREKRRDLCKVLRECNAEDLKEKEEEQAAEDDEDAFEDDEDSGYSARDEVSEEGVEDVFKKLLPNSVDPSGDPPLLPKVFAPDSRIYTTLMKGYMKNGRVADTARMLEAMRRQDDRNSHPDEVTYTTVVSAFVKAGLMDRARQVLAEMARMGVPANRITYNVLLKGYCKQLQIDRAEDLLREMAEDAGIEPDVVSYNIIIDGCILIDDSAGALAFFNEMRTRGIAPTKISYTTLMKAFAMSGQPKLANRVFDEMMNDPRVKVDLIAWNMLVEGYCRLGLIEDAQRVVSRMKENGFYPNVATYGSLANGVSLARKPGEALLLWKEIKERCEVKKKEAPSDSSSDPSPPMLKPDEGLLDTLADICVRAAFFKKALEIIACMEENGIPPNKTKYKKIYVEMHSRMFTSKHASQARIDRRVERKRAAEAFKFWLGLPNSYYGSEWKLGPRED
;
A
#
# COMPACT_ATOMS: atom_id res chain seq x y z
N MET A 1 36.19 13.59 44.15
CA MET A 1 35.05 13.00 43.41
C MET A 1 34.70 11.67 44.04
N VAL A 2 33.55 11.57 44.71
CA VAL A 2 33.04 10.27 45.19
C VAL A 2 32.66 9.46 43.96
N LYS A 3 33.34 8.33 43.74
CA LYS A 3 33.06 7.42 42.61
C LYS A 3 31.66 6.84 42.84
N LYS A 4 30.65 7.28 42.09
CA LYS A 4 29.31 6.69 42.14
C LYS A 4 29.43 5.19 41.81
N SER A 5 29.01 4.34 42.74
CA SER A 5 29.00 2.88 42.54
C SER A 5 27.58 2.45 42.20
N TYR A 6 27.38 1.93 40.99
CA TYR A 6 26.09 1.45 40.51
C TYR A 6 25.88 -0.02 40.88
N PRO A 7 24.62 -0.48 41.04
CA PRO A 7 24.32 -1.89 41.22
C PRO A 7 24.86 -2.71 40.04
N GLU A 8 25.62 -3.77 40.33
CA GLU A 8 26.11 -4.67 39.29
C GLU A 8 25.00 -5.66 38.91
N VAL A 9 24.40 -5.46 37.73
CA VAL A 9 23.37 -6.35 37.20
C VAL A 9 23.99 -7.48 36.37
N LYS A 10 23.36 -8.66 36.41
CA LYS A 10 23.78 -9.83 35.61
C LYS A 10 23.77 -9.50 34.11
N GLU A 11 24.64 -10.16 33.35
CA GLU A 11 24.73 -9.97 31.89
C GLU A 11 23.41 -10.23 31.15
N GLU A 12 22.62 -11.19 31.63
CA GLU A 12 21.28 -11.46 31.11
C GLU A 12 20.35 -10.25 31.24
N TYR A 13 20.40 -9.55 32.37
CA TYR A 13 19.62 -8.34 32.61
C TYR A 13 20.06 -7.21 31.67
N LYS A 14 21.37 -7.02 31.46
CA LYS A 14 21.89 -6.04 30.51
C LYS A 14 21.43 -6.33 29.08
N LYS A 15 21.45 -7.60 28.68
CA LYS A 15 20.92 -8.03 27.37
C LYS A 15 19.42 -7.76 27.25
N ALA A 16 18.65 -8.02 28.31
CA ALA A 16 17.22 -7.70 28.35
C ALA A 16 16.95 -6.20 28.21
N VAL A 17 17.71 -5.34 28.91
CA VAL A 17 17.63 -3.88 28.77
C VAL A 17 17.88 -3.44 27.33
N GLN A 18 18.91 -3.97 26.68
CA GLN A 18 19.22 -3.61 25.28
C GLN A 18 18.12 -4.08 24.29
N ARG A 19 17.59 -5.29 24.48
CA ARG A 19 16.47 -5.80 23.67
C ARG A 19 15.20 -4.97 23.90
N CYS A 20 14.92 -4.61 25.14
CA CYS A 20 13.80 -3.76 25.52
C CYS A 20 13.93 -2.35 24.92
N LYS A 21 15.13 -1.75 24.99
CA LYS A 21 15.43 -0.44 24.37
C LYS A 21 15.05 -0.43 22.89
N ARG A 22 15.40 -1.48 22.13
CA ARG A 22 15.04 -1.61 20.71
C ARG A 22 13.53 -1.70 20.47
N LYS A 23 12.81 -2.48 21.28
CA LYS A 23 11.33 -2.60 21.17
C LYS A 23 10.62 -1.29 21.51
N LEU A 24 11.08 -0.60 22.56
CA LEU A 24 10.57 0.72 22.94
C LEU A 24 10.80 1.76 21.83
N ARG A 25 11.96 1.74 21.16
CA ARG A 25 12.23 2.60 19.99
C ARG A 25 11.22 2.36 18.88
N GLY A 26 10.94 1.11 18.53
CA GLY A 26 9.93 0.76 17.53
C GLY A 26 8.53 1.28 17.88
N LEU A 27 8.07 1.00 19.12
CA LEU A 27 6.75 1.43 19.58
C LEU A 27 6.60 2.95 19.60
N ILE A 28 7.59 3.66 20.13
CA ILE A 28 7.51 5.12 20.30
C ILE A 28 7.52 5.82 18.94
N ALA A 29 8.32 5.34 17.98
CA ALA A 29 8.31 5.84 16.61
C ALA A 29 6.98 5.55 15.89
N GLU A 30 6.43 4.35 16.02
CA GLU A 30 5.21 3.94 15.32
C GLU A 30 3.95 4.64 15.87
N LYS A 31 3.85 4.76 17.20
CA LYS A 31 2.66 5.30 17.88
C LYS A 31 2.75 6.80 18.17
N HIS A 32 3.88 7.43 17.92
CA HIS A 32 4.17 8.83 18.27
C HIS A 32 3.84 9.15 19.74
N CYS A 33 4.13 8.21 20.65
CA CYS A 33 3.76 8.31 22.06
C CYS A 33 4.89 8.85 22.96
N ALA A 34 5.96 9.40 22.39
CA ALA A 34 7.10 9.92 23.14
C ALA A 34 6.70 10.92 24.26
N PRO A 35 5.78 11.89 24.04
CA PRO A 35 5.45 12.86 25.08
C PRO A 35 4.81 12.25 26.32
N ILE A 36 3.87 11.31 26.15
CA ILE A 36 3.17 10.69 27.29
C ILE A 36 4.07 9.69 28.03
N VAL A 37 5.01 9.05 27.32
CA VAL A 37 6.02 8.15 27.90
C VAL A 37 7.06 8.93 28.70
N LEU A 38 7.56 10.05 28.18
CA LEU A 38 8.47 10.93 28.92
C LEU A 38 7.79 11.49 30.18
N ARG A 39 6.52 11.91 30.06
CA ARG A 39 5.72 12.34 31.21
C ARG A 39 5.59 11.25 32.28
N LEU A 40 5.34 9.99 31.90
CA LEU A 40 5.28 8.87 32.85
C LEU A 40 6.59 8.70 33.62
N ALA A 41 7.73 8.71 32.92
CA ALA A 41 9.05 8.58 33.54
C ALA A 41 9.35 9.74 34.50
N TRP A 42 9.02 10.96 34.09
CA TRP A 42 9.21 12.16 34.89
C TRP A 42 8.31 12.18 36.13
N HIS A 43 7.02 11.87 35.98
CA HIS A 43 6.07 11.81 37.10
C HIS A 43 6.46 10.73 38.12
N SER A 44 6.95 9.58 37.65
CA SER A 44 7.47 8.55 38.56
C SER A 44 8.66 9.08 39.37
N ALA A 45 9.62 9.77 38.75
CA ALA A 45 10.80 10.28 39.45
C ALA A 45 10.53 11.51 40.32
N GLY A 46 9.63 12.40 39.87
CA GLY A 46 9.34 13.71 40.47
C GLY A 46 8.68 13.68 41.85
N THR A 47 8.26 12.50 42.32
CA THR A 47 7.65 12.30 43.65
C THR A 47 8.67 12.04 44.76
N PHE A 48 9.97 11.95 44.42
CA PHE A 48 11.02 11.64 45.39
C PHE A 48 11.16 12.72 46.47
N ASP A 49 11.45 12.28 47.69
CA ASP A 49 11.75 13.14 48.82
C ASP A 49 13.07 12.69 49.47
N VAL A 50 14.05 13.58 49.48
CA VAL A 50 15.38 13.32 50.05
C VAL A 50 15.34 13.07 51.55
N LYS A 51 14.40 13.68 52.30
CA LYS A 51 14.29 13.55 53.76
C LYS A 51 13.67 12.21 54.15
N THR A 52 12.53 11.87 53.54
CA THR A 52 11.79 10.65 53.87
C THR A 52 12.25 9.42 53.09
N LYS A 53 13.03 9.60 52.01
CA LYS A 53 13.47 8.53 51.08
C LYS A 53 12.30 7.75 50.44
N THR A 54 11.14 8.39 50.34
CA THR A 54 9.91 7.86 49.73
C THR A 54 9.64 8.49 48.36
N GLY A 55 8.83 7.81 47.53
CA GLY A 55 8.61 8.20 46.13
C GLY A 55 9.84 7.96 45.24
N GLY A 56 9.81 8.46 44.02
CA GLY A 56 10.91 8.37 43.06
C GLY A 56 10.79 7.24 42.02
N PRO A 57 11.84 7.02 41.22
CA PRO A 57 11.82 6.18 40.01
C PRO A 57 11.80 4.66 40.32
N PHE A 58 10.86 4.20 41.16
CA PHE A 58 10.76 2.83 41.67
C PHE A 58 9.49 2.09 41.20
N GLY A 59 8.90 2.55 40.10
CA GLY A 59 7.81 1.85 39.41
C GLY A 59 6.44 1.89 40.11
N THR A 60 6.28 2.62 41.22
CA THR A 60 5.04 2.65 42.02
C THR A 60 3.84 3.24 41.28
N ILE A 61 4.08 4.06 40.25
CA ILE A 61 3.04 4.72 39.45
C ILE A 61 2.08 3.75 38.74
N ARG A 62 2.38 2.45 38.73
CA ARG A 62 1.49 1.38 38.28
C ARG A 62 0.34 1.07 39.25
N HIS A 63 0.44 1.51 40.50
CA HIS A 63 -0.57 1.23 41.52
C HIS A 63 -1.79 2.14 41.34
N PRO A 64 -3.03 1.60 41.46
CA PRO A 64 -4.25 2.39 41.29
C PRO A 64 -4.35 3.63 42.20
N GLN A 65 -3.77 3.54 43.41
CA GLN A 65 -3.73 4.66 44.38
C GLN A 65 -2.94 5.86 43.82
N GLU A 66 -1.77 5.62 43.24
CA GLU A 66 -0.93 6.69 42.67
C GLU A 66 -1.49 7.20 41.34
N LEU A 67 -2.14 6.32 40.55
CA LEU A 67 -2.84 6.72 39.31
C LEU A 67 -4.07 7.58 39.57
N ALA A 68 -4.70 7.46 40.74
CA ALA A 68 -5.84 8.27 41.14
C ALA A 68 -5.44 9.70 41.54
N HIS A 69 -4.15 10.01 41.70
CA HIS A 69 -3.70 11.38 41.98
C HIS A 69 -4.02 12.32 40.81
N ASP A 70 -4.49 13.52 41.10
CA ASP A 70 -4.94 14.48 40.08
C ASP A 70 -3.86 14.80 39.04
N ALA A 71 -2.60 14.92 39.49
CA ALA A 71 -1.46 15.20 38.63
C ALA A 71 -1.14 14.05 37.65
N ASN A 72 -1.59 12.83 37.92
CA ASN A 72 -1.30 11.63 37.12
C ASN A 72 -2.41 11.29 36.12
N ASN A 73 -3.45 12.11 36.02
CA ASN A 73 -4.55 11.92 35.07
C ASN A 73 -4.04 11.67 33.64
N GLY A 74 -4.51 10.56 33.06
CA GLY A 74 -4.17 10.07 31.71
C GLY A 74 -2.87 9.29 31.58
N LEU A 75 -2.10 9.04 32.66
CA LEU A 75 -0.89 8.21 32.60
C LEU A 75 -1.18 6.70 32.49
N ASP A 76 -2.41 6.28 32.80
CA ASP A 76 -2.91 4.92 32.52
C ASP A 76 -2.81 4.56 31.03
N ILE A 77 -2.89 5.55 30.14
CA ILE A 77 -2.72 5.37 28.70
C ILE A 77 -1.28 4.96 28.39
N ALA A 78 -0.29 5.63 29.00
CA ALA A 78 1.12 5.30 28.80
C ALA A 78 1.43 3.90 29.34
N ILE A 79 0.90 3.55 30.53
CA ILE A 79 1.09 2.21 31.11
C ILE A 79 0.49 1.14 30.20
N ARG A 80 -0.76 1.29 29.75
CA ARG A 80 -1.41 0.33 28.83
C ARG A 80 -0.67 0.18 27.49
N LEU A 81 -0.07 1.26 26.99
CA LEU A 81 0.76 1.20 25.77
C LEU A 81 2.07 0.43 25.98
N LEU A 82 2.66 0.55 27.16
CA LEU A 82 3.95 -0.07 27.48
C LEU A 82 3.81 -1.51 28.01
N GLU A 83 2.65 -1.89 28.55
CA GLU A 83 2.41 -3.19 29.18
C GLU A 83 2.73 -4.39 28.26
N PRO A 84 2.31 -4.42 26.98
CA PRO A 84 2.65 -5.54 26.08
C PRO A 84 4.16 -5.72 25.88
N ILE A 85 4.94 -4.63 25.95
CA ILE A 85 6.41 -4.73 25.90
C ILE A 85 6.95 -5.21 27.24
N LYS A 86 6.39 -4.74 28.37
CA LYS A 86 6.81 -5.19 29.70
C LYS A 86 6.64 -6.70 29.88
N GLU A 87 5.55 -7.26 29.37
CA GLU A 87 5.26 -8.70 29.40
C GLU A 87 6.33 -9.54 28.68
N LEU A 88 6.94 -9.01 27.61
CA LEU A 88 8.06 -9.66 26.90
C LEU A 88 9.37 -9.66 27.72
N PHE A 89 9.49 -8.77 28.70
CA PHE A 89 10.69 -8.62 29.53
C PHE A 89 10.32 -8.71 31.02
N PRO A 90 9.89 -9.90 31.51
CA PRO A 90 9.49 -10.08 32.90
C PRO A 90 10.67 -9.90 33.86
N ILE A 91 11.90 -10.15 33.39
CA ILE A 91 13.14 -9.98 34.16
C ILE A 91 13.41 -8.52 34.55
N LEU A 92 12.91 -7.53 33.80
CA LEU A 92 13.10 -6.11 34.10
C LEU A 92 12.09 -5.65 35.16
N SER A 93 12.54 -4.84 36.11
CA SER A 93 11.65 -4.14 37.04
C SER A 93 10.82 -3.07 36.30
N TYR A 94 9.63 -2.74 36.81
CA TYR A 94 8.86 -1.60 36.31
C TYR A 94 9.62 -0.28 36.50
N ALA A 95 10.40 -0.17 37.58
CA ALA A 95 11.30 0.94 37.87
C ALA A 95 12.28 1.22 36.73
N ASP A 96 13.07 0.21 36.33
CA ASP A 96 14.00 0.35 35.21
C ASP A 96 13.26 0.52 33.89
N PHE A 97 12.14 -0.18 33.70
CA PHE A 97 11.38 -0.16 32.46
C PHE A 97 10.80 1.23 32.15
N TYR A 98 10.17 1.90 33.11
CA TYR A 98 9.61 3.24 32.90
C TYR A 98 10.69 4.31 32.68
N GLN A 99 11.81 4.24 33.42
CA GLN A 99 12.92 5.17 33.21
C GLN A 99 13.60 4.94 31.87
N LEU A 100 13.79 3.68 31.46
CA LEU A 100 14.31 3.33 30.13
C LEU A 100 13.40 3.86 29.02
N ALA A 101 12.08 3.73 29.18
CA ALA A 101 11.11 4.24 28.22
C ALA A 101 11.18 5.77 28.08
N GLY A 102 11.36 6.50 29.19
CA GLY A 102 11.57 7.95 29.18
C GLY A 102 12.85 8.38 28.44
N VAL A 103 13.97 7.70 28.72
CA VAL A 103 15.25 7.95 28.01
C VAL A 103 15.09 7.71 26.51
N VAL A 104 14.47 6.59 26.12
CA VAL A 104 14.22 6.28 24.70
C VAL A 104 13.32 7.32 24.05
N ALA A 105 12.32 7.84 24.77
CA ALA A 105 11.42 8.87 24.27
C ALA A 105 12.17 10.16 23.92
N VAL A 106 13.15 10.58 24.73
CA VAL A 106 13.99 11.76 24.43
C VAL A 106 14.91 11.50 23.24
N GLU A 107 15.61 10.35 23.22
CA GLU A 107 16.57 10.00 22.16
C GLU A 107 15.92 9.92 20.77
N ILE A 108 14.69 9.39 20.68
CA ILE A 108 14.03 9.15 19.39
C ILE A 108 13.42 10.41 18.79
N THR A 109 13.12 11.41 19.62
CA THR A 109 12.58 12.70 19.20
C THR A 109 13.65 13.73 18.90
N GLY A 110 14.94 13.37 18.97
CA GLY A 110 16.07 14.25 18.62
C GLY A 110 16.87 14.80 19.80
N GLY A 111 16.51 14.45 21.04
CA GLY A 111 17.21 14.90 22.24
C GLY A 111 18.52 14.15 22.52
N PRO A 112 19.23 14.52 23.60
CA PRO A 112 20.55 13.98 23.92
C PRO A 112 20.53 12.50 24.28
N GLU A 113 21.67 11.81 24.09
CA GLU A 113 21.87 10.46 24.63
C GLU A 113 22.07 10.53 26.15
N ILE A 114 21.11 9.98 26.89
CA ILE A 114 21.11 9.99 28.36
C ILE A 114 21.66 8.66 28.87
N PRO A 115 22.75 8.65 29.65
CA PRO A 115 23.26 7.43 30.26
C PRO A 115 22.19 6.73 31.09
N PHE A 116 22.00 5.43 30.89
CA PHE A 116 21.05 4.63 31.65
C PHE A 116 21.76 3.55 32.47
N HIS A 117 21.65 3.64 33.78
CA HIS A 117 22.17 2.65 34.72
C HIS A 117 21.02 1.72 35.20
N PRO A 118 21.01 0.43 34.85
CA PRO A 118 20.00 -0.53 35.30
C PRO A 118 20.27 -1.04 36.72
N GLY A 119 19.25 -1.62 37.35
CA GLY A 119 19.33 -2.28 38.66
C GLY A 119 18.35 -1.72 39.70
N ARG A 120 17.37 -0.88 39.31
CA ARG A 120 16.36 -0.37 40.24
C ARG A 120 15.38 -1.48 40.61
N LEU A 121 14.98 -1.54 41.87
CA LEU A 121 13.96 -2.47 42.35
C LEU A 121 12.60 -1.79 42.44
N ASP A 122 11.54 -2.55 42.16
CA ASP A 122 10.18 -2.08 42.29
C ASP A 122 9.83 -1.90 43.77
N LYS A 123 9.27 -0.72 44.10
CA LYS A 123 8.62 -0.48 45.39
C LYS A 123 7.13 -0.75 45.28
N VAL A 124 6.53 -1.04 46.44
CA VAL A 124 5.10 -1.39 46.58
C VAL A 124 4.29 -0.21 47.13
N GLU A 125 4.88 0.61 47.99
CA GLU A 125 4.19 1.74 48.61
C GLU A 125 4.21 2.98 47.69
N PRO A 126 3.04 3.47 47.26
CA PRO A 126 2.95 4.72 46.49
C PRO A 126 3.30 5.94 47.37
N PRO A 127 3.86 7.01 46.79
CA PRO A 127 4.11 8.26 47.50
C PRO A 127 2.79 8.97 47.85
N PRO A 128 2.78 9.85 48.86
CA PRO A 128 1.62 10.72 49.12
C PRO A 128 1.40 11.71 47.97
N GLU A 129 0.13 12.09 47.78
CA GLU A 129 -0.29 13.06 46.76
C GLU A 129 0.31 14.47 47.00
N GLY A 130 0.39 15.28 45.95
CA GLY A 130 0.79 16.68 46.04
C GLY A 130 2.30 16.94 45.96
N ARG A 131 3.10 15.92 45.66
CA ARG A 131 4.56 16.04 45.54
C ARG A 131 5.07 16.57 44.19
N LEU A 132 4.22 16.65 43.17
CA LEU A 132 4.57 17.15 41.84
C LEU A 132 4.32 18.67 41.71
N PRO A 133 4.97 19.37 40.76
CA PRO A 133 4.77 20.79 40.52
C PRO A 133 3.32 21.11 40.12
N GLN A 134 2.83 22.25 40.59
CA GLN A 134 1.51 22.76 40.24
C GLN A 134 1.69 23.87 39.22
N ALA A 135 1.06 23.71 38.05
CA ALA A 135 1.25 24.60 36.91
C ALA A 135 0.89 26.08 37.19
N THR A 136 0.02 26.35 38.16
CA THR A 136 -0.49 27.68 38.52
C THR A 136 0.38 28.47 39.50
N LYS A 137 1.44 27.87 40.04
CA LYS A 137 2.31 28.49 41.05
C LYS A 137 3.59 29.08 40.43
N GLY A 138 4.29 29.91 41.19
CA GLY A 138 5.50 30.62 40.76
C GLY A 138 6.82 29.96 41.19
N VAL A 139 7.88 30.76 41.16
CA VAL A 139 9.28 30.36 41.37
C VAL A 139 9.52 29.62 42.69
N ASP A 140 9.00 30.13 43.81
CA ASP A 140 9.21 29.55 45.15
C ASP A 140 8.69 28.10 45.20
N HIS A 141 7.57 27.83 44.53
CA HIS A 141 7.01 26.48 44.45
C HIS A 141 7.89 25.54 43.63
N LEU A 142 8.52 26.03 42.54
CA LEU A 142 9.47 25.22 41.77
C LEU A 142 10.72 24.90 42.62
N ARG A 143 11.28 25.88 43.32
CA ARG A 143 12.42 25.65 44.23
C ARG A 143 12.06 24.70 45.38
N ASP A 144 10.86 24.79 45.93
CA ASP A 144 10.40 23.87 46.98
C ASP A 144 10.27 22.42 46.48
N VAL A 145 9.64 22.21 45.32
CA VAL A 145 9.43 20.86 44.76
C VAL A 145 10.74 20.23 44.31
N PHE A 146 11.55 20.95 43.55
CA PHE A 146 12.79 20.42 43.00
C PHE A 146 13.93 20.42 44.02
N GLY A 147 13.98 21.40 44.93
CA GLY A 147 14.90 21.42 46.06
C GLY A 147 14.68 20.25 47.02
N ARG A 148 13.43 19.80 47.23
CA ARG A 148 13.13 18.56 47.96
C ARG A 148 13.81 17.32 47.36
N MET A 149 14.00 17.31 46.03
CA MET A 149 14.69 16.25 45.31
C MET A 149 16.23 16.41 45.32
N GLY A 150 16.74 17.55 45.80
CA GLY A 150 18.17 17.88 45.77
C GLY A 150 18.65 18.44 44.42
N LEU A 151 17.74 18.97 43.60
CA LEU A 151 18.05 19.59 42.31
C LEU A 151 18.23 21.10 42.49
N ASN A 152 19.19 21.67 41.75
CA ASN A 152 19.51 23.10 41.82
C ASN A 152 18.77 23.92 40.75
N ASP A 153 18.93 25.23 40.77
CA ASP A 153 18.29 26.15 39.82
C ASP A 153 18.59 25.82 38.34
N LYS A 154 19.82 25.41 38.01
CA LYS A 154 20.20 24.98 36.66
C LYS A 154 19.42 23.73 36.23
N ASP A 155 19.31 22.74 37.14
CA ASP A 155 18.60 21.49 36.90
C ASP A 155 17.09 21.74 36.69
N ILE A 156 16.50 22.69 37.43
CA ILE A 156 15.09 23.09 37.29
C ILE A 156 14.85 23.62 35.87
N VAL A 157 15.63 24.63 35.44
CA VAL A 157 15.45 25.25 34.12
C VAL A 157 15.68 24.24 33.00
N ALA A 158 16.72 23.40 33.13
CA ALA A 158 16.99 22.36 32.14
C ALA A 158 15.81 21.37 32.02
N LEU A 159 15.32 20.81 33.14
CA LEU A 159 14.22 19.85 33.12
C LEU A 159 12.89 20.43 32.61
N SER A 160 12.62 21.72 32.81
CA SER A 160 11.48 22.42 32.22
C SER A 160 11.51 22.39 30.69
N GLY A 161 12.70 22.31 30.08
CA GLY A 161 12.88 22.10 28.64
C GLY A 161 12.22 20.83 28.09
N GLY A 162 11.85 19.87 28.96
CA GLY A 162 11.04 18.71 28.56
C GLY A 162 9.67 19.08 27.98
N HIS A 163 9.14 20.28 28.27
CA HIS A 163 7.93 20.82 27.66
C HIS A 163 8.05 21.06 26.14
N THR A 164 9.25 20.97 25.56
CA THR A 164 9.40 20.90 24.10
C THR A 164 8.60 19.74 23.49
N LEU A 165 8.43 18.65 24.25
CA LEU A 165 7.62 17.51 23.88
C LEU A 165 6.25 17.53 24.52
N GLY A 166 5.23 17.52 23.66
CA GLY A 166 3.85 17.31 24.03
C GLY A 166 3.02 18.58 24.14
N ARG A 167 1.83 18.39 24.68
CA ARG A 167 0.82 19.44 24.83
C ARG A 167 -0.05 19.15 26.04
N CYS A 168 -0.62 20.21 26.61
CA CYS A 168 -1.68 20.08 27.58
C CYS A 168 -3.01 19.73 26.90
N HIS A 169 -3.81 18.98 27.65
CA HIS A 169 -5.17 18.61 27.30
C HIS A 169 -6.10 19.05 28.42
N LYS A 170 -7.18 19.75 28.06
CA LYS A 170 -8.09 20.37 29.03
C LYS A 170 -8.69 19.35 29.98
N GLU A 171 -9.02 18.16 29.48
CA GLU A 171 -9.62 17.08 30.25
C GLU A 171 -8.67 16.37 31.24
N ARG A 172 -7.36 16.64 31.16
CA ARG A 172 -6.34 15.97 32.02
C ARG A 172 -5.68 16.94 32.98
N SER A 173 -5.33 18.12 32.48
CA SER A 173 -4.50 19.10 33.19
C SER A 173 -5.21 20.43 33.46
N GLY A 174 -6.42 20.63 32.92
CA GLY A 174 -7.13 21.91 32.96
C GLY A 174 -6.63 22.95 31.95
N PHE A 175 -5.45 22.74 31.33
CA PHE A 175 -4.86 23.58 30.29
C PHE A 175 -4.98 22.94 28.90
N GLU A 176 -4.98 23.75 27.85
CA GLU A 176 -5.07 23.29 26.46
C GLU A 176 -4.04 24.02 25.60
N GLY A 177 -3.26 23.29 24.82
CA GLY A 177 -2.26 23.87 23.91
C GLY A 177 -0.89 23.21 24.02
N ALA A 178 -0.07 23.38 22.99
CA ALA A 178 1.32 22.93 22.96
C ALA A 178 2.25 24.07 23.33
N TRP A 179 3.40 23.79 23.94
CA TRP A 179 4.42 24.82 24.24
C TRP A 179 5.22 25.25 23.01
N THR A 180 5.25 24.40 21.98
CA THR A 180 6.04 24.59 20.76
C THR A 180 5.19 24.31 19.53
N GLN A 181 5.64 24.80 18.36
CA GLN A 181 4.94 24.56 17.09
C GLN A 181 4.96 23.08 16.69
N ASN A 182 6.02 22.35 17.07
CA ASN A 182 6.24 20.94 16.74
C ASN A 182 6.42 20.10 18.01
N PRO A 183 5.32 19.72 18.70
CA PRO A 183 5.38 19.06 20.02
C PRO A 183 5.85 17.60 20.00
N LEU A 184 6.46 17.14 18.91
CA LEU A 184 7.00 15.78 18.73
C LEU A 184 8.52 15.79 18.50
N ILE A 185 9.15 16.97 18.51
CA ILE A 185 10.60 17.14 18.34
C ILE A 185 11.17 17.65 19.67
N PHE A 186 12.25 17.02 20.10
CA PHE A 186 13.00 17.45 21.28
C PHE A 186 14.16 18.33 20.82
N ASP A 187 13.96 19.63 20.90
CA ASP A 187 14.91 20.69 20.51
C ASP A 187 14.85 21.83 21.55
N ASN A 188 15.56 22.94 21.31
CA ASN A 188 15.53 24.10 22.20
C ASN A 188 14.38 25.09 21.92
N SER A 189 13.37 24.71 21.12
CA SER A 189 12.29 25.61 20.71
C SER A 189 11.45 26.10 21.89
N TYR A 190 11.26 25.28 22.94
CA TYR A 190 10.59 25.71 24.18
C TYR A 190 11.17 27.03 24.73
N PHE A 191 12.50 27.11 24.86
CA PHE A 191 13.16 28.31 25.42
C PHE A 191 13.07 29.51 24.46
N LYS A 192 13.15 29.27 23.15
CA LYS A 192 12.99 30.32 22.12
C LYS A 192 11.57 30.90 22.14
N GLU A 193 10.56 30.03 22.27
CA GLU A 193 9.16 30.43 22.24
C GLU A 193 8.78 31.20 23.52
N ILE A 194 9.21 30.76 24.71
CA ILE A 194 8.91 31.50 25.96
C ILE A 194 9.58 32.89 25.99
N LEU A 195 10.80 33.05 25.47
CA LEU A 195 11.46 34.36 25.39
C LEU A 195 10.79 35.32 24.41
N SER A 196 10.13 34.79 23.39
CA SER A 196 9.46 35.60 22.35
C SER A 196 8.11 36.17 22.76
N GLY A 197 7.64 35.87 23.99
CA GLY A 197 6.35 36.33 24.52
C GLY A 197 5.17 35.44 24.12
N GLU A 198 3.95 35.86 24.47
CA GLU A 198 2.73 35.10 24.18
C GLU A 198 2.42 35.10 22.67
N LYS A 199 2.32 33.91 22.07
CA LYS A 199 1.92 33.71 20.67
C LYS A 199 0.60 32.98 20.58
N GLU A 200 -0.22 33.35 19.60
CA GLU A 200 -1.52 32.74 19.38
C GLU A 200 -1.37 31.23 19.07
N GLY A 201 -1.99 30.37 19.90
CA GLY A 201 -1.96 28.92 19.75
C GLY A 201 -0.86 28.18 20.52
N LEU A 202 0.09 28.88 21.14
CA LEU A 202 1.10 28.29 22.03
C LEU A 202 0.77 28.54 23.51
N LEU A 203 1.05 27.54 24.33
CA LEU A 203 0.80 27.56 25.76
C LEU A 203 2.01 28.10 26.54
N GLN A 204 1.76 28.98 27.50
CA GLN A 204 2.71 29.34 28.54
C GLN A 204 2.01 29.25 29.90
N LEU A 205 2.42 28.30 30.73
CA LEU A 205 1.92 28.15 32.08
C LEU A 205 2.49 29.25 32.99
N PRO A 206 1.82 29.58 34.11
CA PRO A 206 2.39 30.46 35.14
C PRO A 206 3.77 30.01 35.64
N THR A 207 4.00 28.70 35.71
CA THR A 207 5.32 28.11 36.01
C THR A 207 6.37 28.33 34.92
N ASP A 208 5.97 28.40 33.64
CA ASP A 208 6.88 28.74 32.54
C ASP A 208 7.27 30.22 32.59
N LYS A 209 6.30 31.11 32.89
CA LYS A 209 6.55 32.56 33.06
C LYS A 209 7.49 32.84 34.24
N ALA A 210 7.36 32.07 35.32
CA ALA A 210 8.25 32.14 36.48
C ALA A 210 9.73 31.92 36.12
N LEU A 211 10.05 31.19 35.04
CA LEU A 211 11.44 31.02 34.57
C LEU A 211 12.05 32.31 34.01
N LEU A 212 11.21 33.25 33.55
CA LEU A 212 11.62 34.54 32.99
C LEU A 212 11.66 35.65 34.05
N ASP A 213 10.81 35.54 35.07
CA ASP A 213 10.67 36.54 36.13
C ASP A 213 11.78 36.43 37.19
N ASP A 214 12.33 35.22 37.42
CA ASP A 214 13.41 35.02 38.40
C ASP A 214 14.79 35.39 37.80
N PRO A 215 15.56 36.26 38.49
CA PRO A 215 16.87 36.72 37.99
C PRO A 215 17.94 35.63 37.96
N LEU A 216 17.76 34.50 38.65
CA LEU A 216 18.70 33.37 38.63
C LEU A 216 18.31 32.32 37.58
N PHE A 217 17.02 32.17 37.26
CA PHE A 217 16.56 31.27 36.18
C PHE A 217 16.77 31.86 34.79
N ARG A 218 16.49 33.14 34.61
CA ARG A 218 16.52 33.81 33.30
C ARG A 218 17.83 33.65 32.52
N PRO A 219 19.03 33.76 33.12
CA PRO A 219 20.28 33.55 32.39
C PRO A 219 20.41 32.15 31.76
N PHE A 220 19.87 31.12 32.41
CA PHE A 220 19.87 29.77 31.85
C PHE A 220 18.87 29.64 30.70
N VAL A 221 17.69 30.26 30.81
CA VAL A 221 16.69 30.31 29.73
C VAL A 221 17.27 30.97 28.48
N GLU A 222 17.91 32.13 28.63
CA GLU A 222 18.55 32.86 27.52
C GLU A 222 19.68 32.04 26.90
N ARG A 223 20.50 31.37 27.72
CA ARG A 223 21.56 30.48 27.25
C ARG A 223 21.01 29.30 26.45
N TYR A 224 20.00 28.59 26.95
CA TYR A 224 19.43 27.43 26.28
C TYR A 224 18.68 27.80 25.00
N ALA A 225 18.06 28.97 24.93
CA ALA A 225 17.44 29.46 23.70
C ALA A 225 18.48 29.79 22.61
N ALA A 226 19.65 30.28 23.00
CA ALA A 226 20.74 30.62 22.08
C ALA A 226 21.55 29.40 21.63
N ASP A 227 21.74 28.42 22.52
CA ASP A 227 22.63 27.27 22.33
C ASP A 227 21.92 25.96 22.71
N GLU A 228 21.56 25.17 21.69
CA GLU A 228 20.90 23.88 21.86
C GLU A 228 21.82 22.81 22.45
N ASP A 229 23.10 22.82 22.09
CA ASP A 229 24.08 21.85 22.60
C ASP A 229 24.29 22.07 24.10
N ALA A 230 24.34 23.33 24.55
CA ALA A 230 24.38 23.67 25.97
C ALA A 230 23.12 23.18 26.72
N PHE A 231 21.94 23.34 26.11
CA PHE A 231 20.70 22.78 26.67
C PHE A 231 20.77 21.26 26.78
N PHE A 232 21.23 20.57 25.74
CA PHE A 232 21.29 19.11 25.69
C PHE A 232 22.25 18.52 26.73
N GLU A 233 23.42 19.11 26.91
CA GLU A 233 24.36 18.66 27.95
C GLU A 233 23.81 18.89 29.37
N ASP A 234 23.23 20.05 29.65
CA ASP A 234 22.65 20.34 30.97
C ASP A 234 21.36 19.51 31.22
N TYR A 235 20.53 19.25 30.19
CA TYR A 235 19.37 18.36 30.28
C TYR A 235 19.76 16.92 30.58
N LYS A 236 20.79 16.41 29.91
CA LYS A 236 21.35 15.07 30.15
C LYS A 236 21.84 14.91 31.59
N GLU A 237 22.55 15.92 32.12
CA GLU A 237 23.01 15.90 33.51
C GLU A 237 21.82 15.90 34.50
N ALA A 238 20.84 16.78 34.28
CA ALA A 238 19.69 16.92 35.16
C ALA A 238 18.74 15.71 35.10
N HIS A 239 18.50 15.14 33.92
CA HIS A 239 17.69 13.94 33.74
C HIS A 239 18.36 12.71 34.36
N LEU A 240 19.69 12.61 34.29
CA LEU A 240 20.44 11.57 34.99
C LEU A 240 20.27 11.69 36.50
N LYS A 241 20.41 12.90 37.08
CA LYS A 241 20.15 13.13 38.51
C LYS A 241 18.74 12.72 38.90
N LEU A 242 17.73 13.08 38.10
CA LEU A 242 16.33 12.75 38.33
C LEU A 242 16.06 11.23 38.31
N SER A 243 16.61 10.52 37.31
CA SER A 243 16.42 9.07 37.16
C SER A 243 17.19 8.21 38.17
N GLU A 244 18.19 8.79 38.86
CA GLU A 244 19.02 8.14 39.87
C GLU A 244 18.57 8.44 41.32
N LEU A 245 17.52 9.26 41.50
CA LEU A 245 17.02 9.64 42.83
C LEU A 245 16.70 8.40 43.69
N GLY A 246 17.34 8.32 44.87
CA GLY A 246 17.15 7.24 45.84
C GLY A 246 17.90 5.93 45.56
N THR A 247 18.78 5.87 44.55
CA THR A 247 19.53 4.65 44.19
C THR A 247 20.86 4.45 44.95
N HIS A 248 21.27 5.39 45.81
CA HIS A 248 22.55 5.33 46.53
C HIS A 248 22.38 4.96 48.02
N SER A 249 22.95 3.82 48.42
CA SER A 249 23.38 3.59 49.81
C SER A 249 24.84 4.02 49.96
N LEU A 250 25.11 4.83 50.99
CA LEU A 250 26.47 5.14 51.43
C LEU A 250 27.17 3.82 51.81
N SER A 251 28.40 3.66 51.34
CA SER A 251 29.25 2.50 51.59
C SER A 251 29.43 2.23 53.09
N ASN A 252 28.94 1.08 53.58
CA ASN A 252 29.56 0.21 54.59
C ASN A 252 28.62 -0.98 54.91
N GLY A 253 28.97 -2.20 54.49
CA GLY A 253 28.27 -3.45 54.86
C GLY A 253 28.39 -4.55 53.80
N PRO A 254 28.51 -5.84 54.17
CA PRO A 254 29.24 -6.84 53.40
C PRO A 254 28.50 -7.32 52.15
N LYS A 255 29.29 -7.76 51.16
CA LYS A 255 28.85 -8.48 49.96
C LYS A 255 27.84 -9.58 50.35
N MET A 256 26.57 -9.39 50.00
CA MET A 256 25.54 -10.42 50.17
C MET A 256 25.38 -11.21 48.87
N ASN A 257 25.75 -12.48 48.94
CA ASN A 257 25.46 -13.51 47.94
C ASN A 257 23.94 -13.64 47.77
N ILE A 258 23.42 -13.43 46.56
CA ILE A 258 22.03 -13.75 46.26
C ILE A 258 21.95 -15.23 45.83
N LEU A 259 21.33 -16.01 46.72
CA LEU A 259 21.02 -17.43 46.59
C LEU A 259 20.07 -17.76 45.42
N ARG A 260 20.12 -19.04 45.03
CA ARG A 260 19.32 -19.78 44.02
C ARG A 260 17.82 -19.44 43.98
N PRO A 261 17.15 -19.65 42.82
CA PRO A 261 15.69 -19.64 42.74
C PRO A 261 15.09 -20.85 43.49
N PRO A 262 13.90 -20.74 44.10
CA PRO A 262 13.27 -21.85 44.79
C PRO A 262 12.63 -22.81 43.77
N THR A 263 13.13 -24.04 43.76
CA THR A 263 12.41 -25.21 43.25
C THR A 263 11.53 -25.76 44.37
N SER A 264 10.22 -25.53 44.30
CA SER A 264 9.23 -26.38 45.00
C SER A 264 7.84 -26.13 44.42
N SER A 265 7.33 -27.17 43.74
CA SER A 265 5.93 -27.38 43.40
C SER A 265 5.02 -27.36 44.63
N PRO A 266 3.83 -26.74 44.55
CA PRO A 266 2.68 -27.15 45.33
C PRO A 266 1.68 -27.90 44.44
N SER A 267 1.35 -29.10 44.91
CA SER A 267 0.25 -29.98 44.51
C SER A 267 -1.11 -29.29 44.47
N PHE A 268 -1.87 -29.53 43.40
CA PHE A 268 -3.29 -29.21 43.28
C PHE A 268 -4.16 -30.23 44.06
N PRO A 269 -5.16 -29.80 44.86
CA PRO A 269 -6.27 -30.64 45.27
C PRO A 269 -7.40 -30.63 44.22
N PRO A 270 -8.33 -31.62 44.25
CA PRO A 270 -9.03 -32.10 43.08
C PRO A 270 -10.32 -31.34 42.74
N TYR A 271 -10.62 -31.23 41.45
CA TYR A 271 -11.96 -30.92 40.95
C TYR A 271 -12.89 -32.13 41.14
N PRO A 272 -14.14 -31.93 41.59
CA PRO A 272 -15.23 -32.83 41.25
C PRO A 272 -15.84 -32.44 39.89
N ASN A 273 -15.71 -33.37 38.94
CA ASN A 273 -16.67 -33.82 37.92
C ASN A 273 -18.09 -33.21 37.98
N SER A 274 -18.91 -33.07 36.93
CA SER A 274 -18.88 -33.32 35.48
C SER A 274 -20.35 -33.18 35.05
N VAL A 275 -20.72 -32.52 33.94
CA VAL A 275 -21.82 -32.97 33.06
C VAL A 275 -21.63 -32.36 31.65
N SER A 276 -21.22 -33.21 30.72
CA SER A 276 -21.72 -33.39 29.34
C SER A 276 -22.37 -32.20 28.60
N LEU A 277 -21.73 -31.76 27.50
CA LEU A 277 -22.41 -31.14 26.36
C LEU A 277 -22.14 -31.93 25.08
N SER A 278 -23.23 -32.41 24.48
CA SER A 278 -23.34 -33.14 23.21
C SER A 278 -23.37 -32.15 22.00
N PRO A 279 -23.33 -32.64 20.74
CA PRO A 279 -22.81 -31.92 19.56
C PRO A 279 -23.79 -30.91 18.93
N PRO A 280 -23.35 -30.07 17.95
CA PRO A 280 -24.17 -28.98 17.42
C PRO A 280 -25.23 -29.49 16.44
N VAL A 281 -26.47 -29.04 16.64
CA VAL A 281 -27.58 -29.27 15.70
C VAL A 281 -27.67 -28.10 14.74
N SER A 282 -27.61 -28.44 13.45
CA SER A 282 -27.94 -27.63 12.28
C SER A 282 -29.34 -27.03 12.36
N PHE A 283 -29.51 -25.74 12.08
CA PHE A 283 -30.82 -25.16 11.78
C PHE A 283 -30.97 -24.84 10.29
N THR A 284 -31.77 -25.68 9.67
CA THR A 284 -32.43 -25.53 8.37
C THR A 284 -33.40 -24.35 8.35
N LEU A 285 -33.37 -23.58 7.25
CA LEU A 285 -34.42 -22.64 6.85
C LEU A 285 -35.75 -23.38 6.57
N PRO A 286 -36.91 -22.83 6.94
CA PRO A 286 -38.19 -23.34 6.43
C PRO A 286 -38.60 -22.58 5.16
N ASN A 287 -38.85 -23.34 4.10
CA ASN A 287 -39.72 -22.94 2.99
C ASN A 287 -41.18 -23.05 3.44
N ASN A 288 -42.01 -22.07 3.09
CA ASN A 288 -43.37 -22.35 2.66
C ASN A 288 -43.93 -21.26 1.75
N SER A 289 -44.81 -21.72 0.86
CA SER A 289 -45.20 -21.25 -0.45
C SER A 289 -46.28 -20.16 -0.51
N ILE A 290 -46.15 -19.30 -1.52
CA ILE A 290 -47.15 -18.80 -2.49
C ILE A 290 -48.60 -18.62 -2.02
N THR A 291 -49.11 -17.38 -2.08
CA THR A 291 -50.40 -17.05 -2.75
C THR A 291 -50.42 -15.59 -3.24
N ASN A 292 -51.13 -15.39 -4.36
CA ASN A 292 -51.29 -14.19 -5.19
C ASN A 292 -51.90 -12.96 -4.50
N ALA A 293 -51.52 -11.76 -4.96
CA ALA A 293 -52.38 -10.81 -5.71
C ALA A 293 -52.00 -9.33 -5.51
N GLY A 294 -51.95 -8.56 -6.61
CA GLY A 294 -52.38 -7.15 -6.65
C GLY A 294 -51.32 -6.04 -6.80
N ARG A 295 -51.05 -5.61 -8.04
CA ARG A 295 -50.76 -4.19 -8.39
C ARG A 295 -52.04 -3.36 -8.14
N PRO A 296 -51.98 -2.07 -7.71
CA PRO A 296 -51.79 -0.92 -8.64
C PRO A 296 -50.88 0.21 -8.07
N THR A 297 -50.01 0.83 -8.86
CA THR A 297 -50.16 2.13 -9.57
C THR A 297 -50.54 3.36 -8.70
N ARG A 298 -49.64 4.37 -8.66
CA ARG A 298 -49.84 5.79 -9.04
C ARG A 298 -48.96 6.76 -8.23
N ARG A 299 -48.25 7.63 -8.95
CA ARG A 299 -47.76 8.95 -8.48
C ARG A 299 -48.96 9.86 -8.17
N PRO A 300 -48.82 10.84 -7.26
CA PRO A 300 -48.59 12.25 -7.66
C PRO A 300 -47.55 12.95 -6.73
N ILE A 301 -46.67 13.87 -7.14
CA ILE A 301 -46.79 15.28 -7.59
C ILE A 301 -47.58 16.20 -6.63
N PHE A 302 -46.90 17.30 -6.23
CA PHE A 302 -47.30 18.61 -5.66
C PHE A 302 -46.49 18.92 -4.37
N GLN A 303 -45.48 19.79 -4.40
CA GLN A 303 -45.43 21.27 -4.48
C GLN A 303 -45.31 21.96 -3.11
N ARG A 304 -44.47 22.99 -3.08
CA ARG A 304 -44.00 23.83 -1.97
C ARG A 304 -45.09 24.70 -1.33
N SER A 305 -44.81 25.10 -0.08
CA SER A 305 -44.96 26.43 0.57
C SER A 305 -45.70 26.31 1.91
N ALA A 306 -45.53 27.11 2.97
CA ALA A 306 -44.53 28.04 3.50
C ALA A 306 -45.10 28.47 4.89
N SER A 307 -44.23 28.87 5.83
CA SER A 307 -44.47 29.80 6.97
C SER A 307 -45.57 29.53 8.01
N GLY A 308 -45.23 29.77 9.29
CA GLY A 308 -46.19 30.26 10.29
C GLY A 308 -46.05 29.68 11.70
N THR A 309 -45.33 30.41 12.56
CA THR A 309 -45.28 30.28 14.02
C THR A 309 -46.59 30.73 14.70
N ALA A 310 -47.08 29.99 15.72
CA ALA A 310 -47.50 30.51 17.04
C ALA A 310 -48.29 29.48 17.87
N ASN A 311 -47.98 29.42 19.16
CA ASN A 311 -48.66 28.64 20.23
C ASN A 311 -50.08 29.16 20.52
N SER A 312 -51.04 28.26 20.82
CA SER A 312 -51.53 27.95 22.19
C SER A 312 -52.95 27.32 22.21
N SER A 313 -53.03 26.14 22.86
CA SER A 313 -54.13 25.54 23.64
C SER A 313 -55.56 25.39 23.07
N ALA A 314 -55.98 24.13 22.88
CA ALA A 314 -57.17 23.54 23.50
C ALA A 314 -57.09 21.99 23.37
N GLY A 315 -57.64 21.29 24.37
CA GLY A 315 -57.40 19.89 24.65
C GLY A 315 -58.14 18.85 23.79
N ASP A 316 -57.55 17.66 23.87
CA ASP A 316 -58.18 16.39 24.22
C ASP A 316 -58.58 15.35 23.14
N LEU A 317 -58.13 14.13 23.49
CA LEU A 317 -58.58 12.78 23.09
C LEU A 317 -57.91 12.13 21.86
N SER A 318 -56.65 11.70 22.02
CA SER A 318 -56.13 10.42 21.48
C SER A 318 -54.73 10.07 22.03
N SER A 319 -54.58 9.97 23.36
CA SER A 319 -53.29 9.67 23.99
C SER A 319 -53.41 8.54 25.01
N PHE A 320 -53.67 7.29 24.61
CA PHE A 320 -53.58 6.18 25.58
C PHE A 320 -53.03 4.82 25.09
N LEU A 321 -52.53 4.67 23.86
CA LEU A 321 -51.88 3.40 23.43
C LEU A 321 -50.58 3.54 22.62
N GLY A 322 -50.00 4.75 22.47
CA GLY A 322 -48.78 4.98 21.68
C GLY A 322 -47.49 5.37 22.45
N SER A 323 -47.56 5.64 23.75
CA SER A 323 -46.50 6.39 24.46
C SER A 323 -45.34 5.56 25.03
N SER A 324 -45.45 4.24 25.14
CA SER A 324 -44.43 3.41 25.80
C SER A 324 -43.25 3.00 24.91
N SER A 325 -43.45 2.91 23.58
CA SER A 325 -42.39 2.53 22.63
C SER A 325 -41.51 3.72 22.20
N GLU A 326 -42.12 4.89 21.95
CA GLU A 326 -41.38 6.11 21.59
C GLU A 326 -40.57 6.70 22.76
N ALA A 327 -41.06 6.55 24.00
CA ALA A 327 -40.34 6.98 25.20
C ALA A 327 -39.07 6.16 25.48
N TYR A 328 -39.08 4.85 25.16
CA TYR A 328 -37.92 3.97 25.34
C TYR A 328 -36.83 4.22 24.27
N SER A 329 -37.26 4.48 23.02
CA SER A 329 -36.38 4.85 21.90
C SER A 329 -35.67 6.19 22.14
N THR A 330 -36.41 7.19 22.62
CA THR A 330 -35.87 8.54 22.89
C THR A 330 -34.91 8.58 24.08
N HIS A 331 -35.12 7.76 25.12
CA HIS A 331 -34.21 7.67 26.26
C HIS A 331 -32.86 7.03 25.87
N ASN A 332 -32.89 5.94 25.10
CA ASN A 332 -31.68 5.30 24.57
C ASN A 332 -30.90 6.22 23.61
N ASP A 333 -31.60 6.99 22.77
CA ASP A 333 -30.99 7.96 21.87
C ASP A 333 -30.32 9.12 22.63
N GLN A 334 -30.90 9.59 23.73
CA GLN A 334 -30.30 10.63 24.58
C GLN A 334 -29.06 10.14 25.32
N GLU A 335 -29.08 8.91 25.84
CA GLU A 335 -27.93 8.28 26.47
C GLU A 335 -26.79 8.05 25.46
N LEU A 336 -27.13 7.54 24.26
CA LEU A 336 -26.18 7.36 23.17
C LEU A 336 -25.57 8.70 22.73
N LEU A 337 -26.38 9.74 22.62
CA LEU A 337 -25.91 11.09 22.27
C LEU A 337 -25.03 11.70 23.39
N PHE A 338 -25.30 11.41 24.65
CA PHE A 338 -24.45 11.78 25.79
C PHE A 338 -23.08 11.10 25.71
N LEU A 339 -23.03 9.78 25.47
CA LEU A 339 -21.78 9.03 25.28
C LEU A 339 -20.97 9.57 24.08
N LEU A 340 -21.64 9.87 22.97
CA LEU A 340 -21.04 10.46 21.78
C LEU A 340 -20.59 11.92 22.00
N ARG A 341 -21.23 12.70 22.86
CA ARG A 341 -20.74 14.05 23.23
C ARG A 341 -19.46 13.96 24.05
N ASN A 342 -19.37 12.96 24.94
CA ASN A 342 -18.22 12.72 25.81
C ASN A 342 -17.09 11.90 25.15
N ARG A 343 -17.16 11.64 23.83
CA ARG A 343 -16.19 10.84 23.05
C ARG A 343 -15.96 9.41 23.57
N ARG A 344 -16.91 8.85 24.31
CA ARG A 344 -16.90 7.44 24.77
C ARG A 344 -17.40 6.51 23.66
N THR A 345 -16.68 6.47 22.54
CA THR A 345 -17.15 5.83 21.30
C THR A 345 -17.26 4.30 21.41
N ASP A 346 -16.42 3.63 22.19
CA ASP A 346 -16.50 2.17 22.39
C ASP A 346 -17.76 1.76 23.18
N GLU A 347 -18.15 2.56 24.17
CA GLU A 347 -19.37 2.34 24.94
C GLU A 347 -20.62 2.71 24.14
N ALA A 348 -20.55 3.79 23.35
CA ALA A 348 -21.59 4.14 22.39
C ALA A 348 -21.80 3.02 21.34
N TRP A 349 -20.71 2.38 20.89
CA TRP A 349 -20.77 1.22 20.01
C TRP A 349 -21.41 0.01 20.69
N ALA A 350 -21.04 -0.31 21.94
CA ALA A 350 -21.63 -1.41 22.69
C ALA A 350 -23.15 -1.22 22.86
N LYS A 351 -23.60 0.00 23.17
CA LYS A 351 -25.02 0.37 23.23
C LYS A 351 -25.71 0.29 21.88
N TYR A 352 -25.05 0.71 20.79
CA TYR A 352 -25.58 0.56 19.43
C TYR A 352 -25.81 -0.90 19.06
N VAL A 353 -24.88 -1.80 19.38
CA VAL A 353 -25.02 -3.25 19.09
C VAL A 353 -26.17 -3.87 19.88
N GLN A 354 -26.43 -3.40 21.10
CA GLN A 354 -27.54 -3.84 21.93
C GLN A 354 -28.90 -3.27 21.48
N SER A 355 -28.91 -2.22 20.64
CA SER A 355 -30.13 -1.60 20.15
C SER A 355 -30.79 -2.40 19.02
N THR A 356 -32.02 -2.83 19.23
CA THR A 356 -32.84 -3.53 18.22
C THR A 356 -33.37 -2.57 17.15
N HIS A 357 -33.64 -1.31 17.52
CA HIS A 357 -34.10 -0.25 16.63
C HIS A 357 -32.95 0.65 16.16
N LEU A 358 -33.07 1.23 14.96
CA LEU A 358 -32.08 2.18 14.44
C LEU A 358 -32.13 3.50 15.24
N PRO A 359 -31.00 3.95 15.81
CA PRO A 359 -30.93 5.24 16.50
C PRO A 359 -31.25 6.43 15.60
N GLY A 360 -31.50 7.58 16.22
CA GLY A 360 -31.73 8.84 15.53
C GLY A 360 -30.61 9.23 14.53
N PRO A 361 -30.93 9.96 13.44
CA PRO A 361 -29.98 10.40 12.41
C PRO A 361 -28.72 11.11 12.95
N THR A 362 -28.90 11.93 13.98
CA THR A 362 -27.81 12.68 14.64
C THR A 362 -26.85 11.76 15.38
N CYS A 363 -27.36 10.75 16.10
CA CYS A 363 -26.56 9.78 16.82
C CYS A 363 -25.77 8.90 15.85
N LEU A 364 -26.42 8.41 14.78
CA LEU A 364 -25.79 7.61 13.74
C LEU A 364 -24.68 8.37 13.01
N SER A 365 -24.95 9.59 12.54
CA SER A 365 -23.98 10.41 11.82
C SER A 365 -22.76 10.74 12.70
N ARG A 366 -22.98 11.03 13.99
CA ARG A 366 -21.91 11.32 14.94
C ARG A 366 -21.09 10.08 15.30
N LEU A 367 -21.73 8.93 15.48
CA LEU A 367 -21.06 7.65 15.74
C LEU A 367 -20.17 7.24 14.55
N VAL A 368 -20.70 7.28 13.32
CA VAL A 368 -19.93 6.99 12.10
C VAL A 368 -18.75 7.95 11.94
N SER A 369 -18.96 9.24 12.19
CA SER A 369 -17.89 10.24 12.12
C SER A 369 -16.77 9.97 13.14
N GLN A 370 -17.11 9.63 14.38
CA GLN A 370 -16.13 9.32 15.43
C GLN A 370 -15.36 8.04 15.15
N LEU A 371 -16.06 6.97 14.73
CA LEU A 371 -15.43 5.72 14.34
C LEU A 371 -14.47 5.92 13.15
N SER A 372 -14.87 6.73 12.16
CA SER A 372 -14.02 7.05 11.01
C SER A 372 -12.79 7.90 11.38
N TYR A 373 -12.89 8.74 12.41
CA TYR A 373 -11.78 9.59 12.87
C TYR A 373 -10.70 8.80 13.62
N GLN A 374 -11.08 7.77 14.38
CA GLN A 374 -10.16 6.98 15.20
C GLN A 374 -9.09 6.22 14.40
N SER A 375 -9.25 6.07 13.09
CA SER A 375 -8.27 5.46 12.16
C SER A 375 -7.76 4.06 12.58
N LYS A 376 -8.45 3.37 13.49
CA LYS A 376 -8.18 1.99 13.87
C LYS A 376 -8.87 1.04 12.86
N PRO A 377 -8.25 -0.08 12.46
CA PRO A 377 -8.88 -1.06 11.58
C PRO A 377 -10.23 -1.55 12.10
N GLU A 378 -10.34 -1.82 13.41
CA GLU A 378 -11.59 -2.23 14.04
C GLU A 378 -12.68 -1.17 13.94
N SER A 379 -12.35 0.11 14.19
CA SER A 379 -13.32 1.20 14.12
C SER A 379 -13.86 1.38 12.70
N LEU A 380 -13.03 1.15 11.69
CA LEU A 380 -13.47 1.13 10.29
C LEU A 380 -14.44 -0.04 10.03
N THR A 381 -14.13 -1.26 10.47
CA THR A 381 -15.04 -2.41 10.33
C THR A 381 -16.37 -2.18 11.04
N ARG A 382 -16.35 -1.57 12.23
CA ARG A 382 -17.57 -1.18 12.96
C ARG A 382 -18.40 -0.16 12.17
N ALA A 383 -17.77 0.89 11.64
CA ALA A 383 -18.46 1.87 10.79
C ALA A 383 -19.02 1.26 9.50
N GLN A 384 -18.30 0.30 8.90
CA GLN A 384 -18.77 -0.45 7.74
C GLN A 384 -20.01 -1.28 8.06
N SER A 385 -20.05 -1.93 9.22
CA SER A 385 -21.22 -2.67 9.68
C SER A 385 -22.45 -1.78 9.79
N ILE A 386 -22.32 -0.55 10.30
CA ILE A 386 -23.42 0.42 10.35
C ILE A 386 -23.91 0.72 8.93
N LEU A 387 -22.99 1.01 8.00
CA LEU A 387 -23.36 1.35 6.63
C LEU A 387 -24.02 0.17 5.90
N THR A 388 -23.53 -1.05 6.11
CA THR A 388 -24.12 -2.26 5.53
C THR A 388 -25.53 -2.48 6.05
N ARG A 389 -25.76 -2.32 7.36
CA ARG A 389 -27.11 -2.38 7.95
C ARG A 389 -28.03 -1.31 7.35
N LEU A 390 -27.57 -0.07 7.25
CA LEU A 390 -28.36 1.03 6.65
C LEU A 390 -28.65 0.83 5.15
N ARG A 391 -27.73 0.21 4.40
CA ARG A 391 -27.93 -0.14 2.99
C ARG A 391 -28.97 -1.26 2.84
N ASN A 392 -28.90 -2.30 3.67
CA ASN A 392 -29.86 -3.40 3.69
C ASN A 392 -31.28 -2.90 4.02
N GLU A 393 -31.39 -1.97 4.97
CA GLU A 393 -32.67 -1.36 5.36
C GLU A 393 -33.10 -0.20 4.44
N ARG A 394 -32.30 0.16 3.41
CA ARG A 394 -32.52 1.29 2.48
C ARG A 394 -32.65 2.67 3.16
N GLN A 395 -32.05 2.85 4.34
CA GLN A 395 -32.12 4.07 5.15
C GLN A 395 -30.81 4.88 5.15
N LEU A 396 -30.03 4.79 4.07
CA LEU A 396 -28.76 5.52 3.93
C LEU A 396 -28.90 7.05 4.05
N HIS A 397 -30.07 7.59 3.69
CA HIS A 397 -30.41 9.02 3.79
C HIS A 397 -30.42 9.55 5.23
N ARG A 398 -30.39 8.66 6.25
CA ARG A 398 -30.27 9.06 7.66
C ARG A 398 -28.88 9.57 8.03
N LEU A 399 -27.86 9.30 7.21
CA LEU A 399 -26.52 9.82 7.40
C LEU A 399 -26.34 11.14 6.67
N ASP A 400 -25.66 12.09 7.33
CA ASP A 400 -25.27 13.34 6.70
C ASP A 400 -24.08 13.15 5.72
N ALA A 401 -23.88 14.13 4.84
CA ALA A 401 -22.80 14.08 3.85
C ALA A 401 -21.40 14.07 4.50
N ASN A 402 -21.26 14.67 5.68
CA ASN A 402 -20.00 14.75 6.41
C ASN A 402 -19.58 13.38 6.97
N SER A 403 -20.48 12.65 7.63
CA SER A 403 -20.18 11.30 8.15
C SER A 403 -19.83 10.31 7.04
N LEU A 404 -20.56 10.35 5.92
CA LEU A 404 -20.25 9.54 4.73
C LEU A 404 -18.90 9.92 4.10
N GLY A 405 -18.59 11.22 4.02
CA GLY A 405 -17.31 11.71 3.50
C GLY A 405 -16.12 11.30 4.37
N LEU A 406 -16.23 11.43 5.70
CA LEU A 406 -15.20 10.98 6.64
C LEU A 406 -14.96 9.48 6.58
N LEU A 407 -16.03 8.68 6.44
CA LEU A 407 -15.93 7.23 6.26
C LEU A 407 -15.22 6.88 4.95
N ALA A 408 -15.57 7.53 3.84
CA ALA A 408 -14.92 7.32 2.55
C ALA A 408 -13.42 7.66 2.62
N MET A 409 -13.06 8.76 3.29
CA MET A 409 -11.67 9.16 3.49
C MET A 409 -10.89 8.14 4.33
N ALA A 410 -11.45 7.66 5.45
CA ALA A 410 -10.83 6.65 6.30
C ALA A 410 -10.65 5.31 5.56
N ALA A 411 -11.64 4.92 4.75
CA ALA A 411 -11.55 3.75 3.89
C ALA A 411 -10.46 3.88 2.80
N ALA A 412 -10.34 5.05 2.17
CA ALA A 412 -9.31 5.29 1.16
C ALA A 412 -7.90 5.22 1.77
N LYS A 413 -7.69 5.82 2.95
CA LYS A 413 -6.39 5.79 3.66
C LYS A 413 -5.98 4.42 4.15
N SER A 414 -6.94 3.55 4.48
CA SER A 414 -6.70 2.18 4.92
C SER A 414 -6.50 1.18 3.77
N GLY A 415 -6.45 1.65 2.52
CA GLY A 415 -6.27 0.80 1.34
C GLY A 415 -7.55 0.10 0.85
N GLN A 416 -8.72 0.42 1.42
CA GLN A 416 -10.01 -0.13 1.01
C GLN A 416 -10.65 0.72 -0.09
N THR A 417 -9.94 0.86 -1.21
CA THR A 417 -10.26 1.79 -2.30
C THR A 417 -11.65 1.58 -2.89
N LEU A 418 -12.03 0.33 -3.20
CA LEU A 418 -13.33 0.01 -3.80
C LEU A 418 -14.51 0.39 -2.88
N TYR A 419 -14.34 0.23 -1.57
CA TYR A 419 -15.36 0.60 -0.60
C TYR A 419 -15.52 2.13 -0.54
N ALA A 420 -14.41 2.88 -0.47
CA ALA A 420 -14.43 4.34 -0.49
C ALA A 420 -15.16 4.89 -1.74
N VAL A 421 -14.85 4.31 -2.91
CA VAL A 421 -15.48 4.68 -4.19
C VAL A 421 -16.97 4.34 -4.20
N SER A 422 -17.36 3.19 -3.65
CA SER A 422 -18.78 2.80 -3.50
C SER A 422 -19.55 3.82 -2.65
N VAL A 423 -18.97 4.29 -1.54
CA VAL A 423 -19.59 5.30 -0.67
C VAL A 423 -19.79 6.61 -1.44
N ILE A 424 -18.77 7.11 -2.14
CA ILE A 424 -18.84 8.35 -2.91
C ILE A 424 -19.84 8.25 -4.07
N LYS A 425 -19.81 7.16 -4.85
CA LYS A 425 -20.81 6.92 -5.92
C LYS A 425 -22.23 6.88 -5.35
N SER A 426 -22.41 6.32 -4.16
CA SER A 426 -23.71 6.33 -3.46
C SER A 426 -24.14 7.72 -3.02
N MET A 427 -23.23 8.54 -2.47
CA MET A 427 -23.50 9.93 -2.10
C MET A 427 -24.03 10.74 -3.29
N ILE A 428 -23.35 10.62 -4.44
CA ILE A 428 -23.72 11.34 -5.68
C ILE A 428 -25.11 10.90 -6.17
N ARG A 429 -25.41 9.59 -6.14
CA ARG A 429 -26.74 9.06 -6.52
C ARG A 429 -27.85 9.54 -5.59
N SER A 430 -27.56 9.65 -4.29
CA SER A 430 -28.50 10.15 -3.28
C SER A 430 -28.62 11.68 -3.28
N GLY A 431 -27.87 12.39 -4.14
CA GLY A 431 -27.95 13.85 -4.27
C GLY A 431 -27.04 14.63 -3.32
N TYR A 432 -26.23 13.97 -2.49
CA TYR A 432 -25.24 14.62 -1.64
C TYR A 432 -24.01 15.02 -2.45
N LEU A 433 -23.41 16.16 -2.09
CA LEU A 433 -22.09 16.57 -2.58
C LEU A 433 -21.02 16.12 -1.60
N PRO A 434 -20.02 15.31 -2.04
CA PRO A 434 -18.93 14.90 -1.17
C PRO A 434 -17.92 16.05 -0.99
N HIS A 435 -17.44 16.22 0.24
CA HIS A 435 -16.37 17.19 0.54
C HIS A 435 -15.08 16.87 -0.24
N VAL A 436 -14.35 17.88 -0.70
CA VAL A 436 -13.13 17.78 -1.54
C VAL A 436 -12.12 16.77 -1.02
N LYS A 437 -11.73 16.88 0.24
CA LYS A 437 -10.81 15.94 0.92
C LYS A 437 -11.24 14.47 0.85
N ALA A 438 -12.55 14.19 0.93
CA ALA A 438 -13.07 12.83 0.95
C ALA A 438 -12.94 12.16 -0.42
N TRP A 439 -13.36 12.85 -1.48
CA TRP A 439 -13.29 12.29 -2.83
C TRP A 439 -11.88 12.39 -3.43
N THR A 440 -11.09 13.40 -3.06
CA THR A 440 -9.66 13.48 -3.42
C THR A 440 -8.88 12.28 -2.87
N ALA A 441 -9.12 11.88 -1.62
CA ALA A 441 -8.47 10.70 -1.05
C ALA A 441 -8.83 9.41 -1.82
N ALA A 442 -10.09 9.28 -2.28
CA ALA A 442 -10.51 8.14 -3.08
C ALA A 442 -9.93 8.16 -4.50
N VAL A 443 -9.89 9.32 -5.17
CA VAL A 443 -9.27 9.51 -6.49
C VAL A 443 -7.76 9.24 -6.42
N ALA A 444 -7.07 9.74 -5.39
CA ALA A 444 -5.65 9.49 -5.17
C ALA A 444 -5.39 8.00 -4.93
N SER A 445 -6.20 7.34 -4.09
CA SER A 445 -6.11 5.89 -3.84
C SER A 445 -6.35 5.06 -5.11
N LEU A 446 -7.32 5.44 -5.95
CA LEU A 446 -7.56 4.82 -7.26
C LEU A 446 -6.40 5.03 -8.24
N SER A 447 -5.83 6.24 -8.27
CA SER A 447 -4.71 6.56 -9.18
C SER A 447 -3.47 5.71 -8.91
N ALA A 448 -3.29 5.26 -7.66
CA ALA A 448 -2.17 4.42 -7.23
C ALA A 448 -2.46 2.91 -7.33
N ALA A 449 -3.71 2.50 -7.61
CA ALA A 449 -4.06 1.10 -7.79
C ALA A 449 -3.54 0.57 -9.14
N GLY A 450 -3.10 -0.69 -9.18
CA GLY A 450 -2.42 -1.29 -10.34
C GLY A 450 -3.32 -1.85 -11.44
N ASP A 451 -4.63 -1.98 -11.20
CA ASP A 451 -5.63 -2.51 -12.16
C ASP A 451 -6.26 -1.35 -12.97
N ASP A 452 -7.53 -1.48 -13.42
CA ASP A 452 -8.37 -0.42 -14.05
C ASP A 452 -8.57 0.85 -13.17
N GLY A 453 -7.83 0.97 -12.08
CA GLY A 453 -7.88 2.05 -11.08
C GLY A 453 -7.64 3.45 -11.66
N PRO A 454 -6.60 3.69 -12.48
CA PRO A 454 -6.38 5.00 -13.07
C PRO A 454 -7.52 5.46 -13.99
N GLU A 455 -8.13 4.55 -14.74
CA GLU A 455 -9.27 4.86 -15.61
C GLU A 455 -10.53 5.18 -14.77
N GLU A 456 -10.81 4.38 -13.75
CA GLU A 456 -11.90 4.64 -12.80
C GLU A 456 -11.68 5.93 -12.01
N SER A 457 -10.43 6.31 -11.73
CA SER A 457 -10.07 7.57 -11.08
C SER A 457 -10.51 8.77 -11.92
N ILE A 458 -10.18 8.76 -13.22
CA ILE A 458 -10.60 9.79 -14.17
C ILE A 458 -12.12 9.84 -14.26
N LYS A 459 -12.79 8.69 -14.43
CA LYS A 459 -14.27 8.61 -14.49
C LYS A 459 -14.93 9.18 -13.23
N LEU A 460 -14.40 8.87 -12.05
CA LEU A 460 -14.91 9.38 -10.77
C LEU A 460 -14.72 10.90 -10.66
N PHE A 461 -13.54 11.41 -11.01
CA PHE A 461 -13.25 12.84 -11.04
C PHE A 461 -14.25 13.58 -11.95
N THR A 462 -14.37 13.15 -13.21
CA THR A 462 -15.27 13.78 -14.20
C THR A 462 -16.75 13.67 -13.78
N ALA A 463 -17.15 12.61 -13.08
CA ALA A 463 -18.52 12.47 -12.57
C ALA A 463 -18.83 13.50 -11.46
N ILE A 464 -17.87 13.74 -10.57
CA ILE A 464 -17.99 14.69 -9.46
C ILE A 464 -17.97 16.13 -10.00
N THR A 465 -16.98 16.50 -10.82
CA THR A 465 -16.85 17.87 -11.34
C THR A 465 -18.05 18.26 -12.22
N ARG A 466 -18.58 17.35 -13.04
CA ARG A 466 -19.84 17.58 -13.78
C ARG A 466 -21.03 17.80 -12.86
N ARG A 467 -21.11 17.09 -11.73
CA ARG A 467 -22.20 17.27 -10.77
C ARG A 467 -22.08 18.61 -10.05
N VAL A 468 -20.85 19.00 -9.70
CA VAL A 468 -20.54 20.30 -9.09
C VAL A 468 -20.88 21.46 -10.04
N LYS A 469 -20.47 21.41 -11.31
CA LYS A 469 -20.81 22.42 -12.34
C LYS A 469 -22.33 22.57 -12.58
N ARG A 470 -23.13 21.52 -12.34
CA ARG A 470 -24.60 21.52 -12.53
C ARG A 470 -25.41 21.90 -11.29
N PHE A 471 -24.76 22.12 -10.14
CA PHE A 471 -25.46 22.41 -8.89
C PHE A 471 -25.74 23.91 -8.78
N GLY A 472 -27.01 24.31 -8.63
CA GLY A 472 -27.43 25.71 -8.75
C GLY A 472 -27.15 26.62 -7.55
N ASP A 473 -26.77 26.07 -6.39
CA ASP A 473 -26.45 26.84 -5.18
C ASP A 473 -24.94 26.93 -4.99
N GLN A 474 -24.37 28.10 -5.28
CA GLN A 474 -22.93 28.36 -5.25
C GLN A 474 -22.34 28.26 -3.84
N SER A 475 -23.15 28.45 -2.78
CA SER A 475 -22.68 28.45 -1.38
C SER A 475 -22.37 27.04 -0.87
N LEU A 476 -23.15 26.04 -1.30
CA LEU A 476 -22.99 24.63 -0.91
C LEU A 476 -21.92 23.90 -1.73
N VAL A 477 -21.55 24.47 -2.87
CA VAL A 477 -20.55 23.90 -3.79
C VAL A 477 -19.11 24.13 -3.30
N VAL A 478 -18.86 25.19 -2.52
CA VAL A 478 -17.50 25.61 -2.11
C VAL A 478 -16.68 24.47 -1.51
N GLN A 479 -17.27 23.66 -0.62
CA GLN A 479 -16.56 22.56 0.04
C GLN A 479 -16.34 21.32 -0.83
N SER A 480 -16.97 21.29 -2.02
CA SER A 480 -16.90 20.16 -2.97
C SER A 480 -16.14 20.52 -4.25
N ARG A 481 -15.75 21.78 -4.44
CA ARG A 481 -14.92 22.22 -5.57
C ARG A 481 -13.57 21.48 -5.57
N PRO A 482 -13.04 21.11 -6.75
CA PRO A 482 -11.71 20.53 -6.85
C PRO A 482 -10.66 21.53 -6.34
N ASP A 483 -9.67 21.03 -5.61
CA ASP A 483 -8.46 21.77 -5.23
C ASP A 483 -7.25 21.27 -6.02
N THR A 484 -6.09 21.92 -5.90
CA THR A 484 -4.85 21.50 -6.58
C THR A 484 -4.47 20.05 -6.26
N ALA A 485 -4.77 19.56 -5.04
CA ALA A 485 -4.50 18.17 -4.65
C ALA A 485 -5.39 17.17 -5.42
N ALA A 486 -6.66 17.50 -5.64
CA ALA A 486 -7.57 16.72 -6.46
C ALA A 486 -7.12 16.64 -7.92
N PHE A 487 -6.67 17.76 -8.48
CA PHE A 487 -6.09 17.80 -9.83
C PHE A 487 -4.79 16.98 -9.92
N ASN A 488 -3.88 17.13 -8.95
CA ASN A 488 -2.65 16.34 -8.90
C ASN A 488 -2.92 14.82 -8.85
N ALA A 489 -3.97 14.40 -8.14
CA ALA A 489 -4.37 13.00 -8.06
C ALA A 489 -4.87 12.43 -9.41
N VAL A 490 -5.70 13.19 -10.14
CA VAL A 490 -6.22 12.75 -11.45
C VAL A 490 -5.16 12.88 -12.56
N LEU A 491 -4.34 13.93 -12.54
CA LEU A 491 -3.19 14.08 -13.43
C LEU A 491 -2.19 12.92 -13.26
N ASN A 492 -1.99 12.46 -12.03
CA ASN A 492 -1.16 11.28 -11.76
C ASN A 492 -1.77 9.99 -12.33
N ALA A 493 -3.11 9.88 -12.38
CA ALA A 493 -3.79 8.78 -13.06
C ALA A 493 -3.57 8.84 -14.58
N CYS A 494 -3.69 10.02 -15.20
CA CYS A 494 -3.37 10.22 -16.62
C CYS A 494 -1.91 9.89 -16.93
N ALA A 495 -0.97 10.35 -16.10
CA ALA A 495 0.45 10.03 -16.23
C ALA A 495 0.72 8.53 -16.12
N ASN A 496 0.03 7.81 -15.22
CA ASN A 496 0.14 6.35 -15.13
C ASN A 496 -0.35 5.61 -16.39
N LEU A 497 -1.35 6.16 -17.09
CA LEU A 497 -1.87 5.64 -18.35
C LEU A 497 -1.06 6.08 -19.58
N GLY A 498 -0.21 7.11 -19.46
CA GLY A 498 0.49 7.71 -20.60
C GLY A 498 -0.41 8.55 -21.52
N ASP A 499 -1.60 8.95 -21.06
CA ASP A 499 -2.59 9.69 -21.87
C ASP A 499 -2.30 11.20 -21.85
N THR A 500 -1.56 11.68 -22.85
CA THR A 500 -1.12 13.09 -22.97
C THR A 500 -2.26 14.04 -23.26
N GLU A 501 -3.22 13.66 -24.09
CA GLU A 501 -4.38 14.51 -24.44
C GLU A 501 -5.26 14.80 -23.23
N LYS A 502 -5.62 13.76 -22.46
CA LYS A 502 -6.44 13.96 -21.26
C LYS A 502 -5.66 14.74 -20.20
N TYR A 503 -4.35 14.51 -20.09
CA TYR A 503 -3.50 15.28 -19.19
C TYR A 503 -3.56 16.78 -19.50
N TRP A 504 -3.37 17.16 -20.77
CA TRP A 504 -3.44 18.57 -21.17
C TRP A 504 -4.81 19.19 -20.93
N LYS A 505 -5.89 18.51 -21.32
CA LYS A 505 -7.27 18.99 -21.09
C LYS A 505 -7.52 19.26 -19.60
N LEU A 506 -7.08 18.36 -18.72
CA LEU A 506 -7.24 18.52 -17.27
C LEU A 506 -6.32 19.60 -16.68
N PHE A 507 -5.11 19.76 -17.22
CA PHE A 507 -4.16 20.78 -16.80
C PHE A 507 -4.65 22.19 -17.18
N ASP A 508 -5.24 22.35 -18.36
CA ASP A 508 -5.87 23.61 -18.80
C ASP A 508 -7.12 23.92 -17.95
N GLU A 509 -7.94 22.90 -17.66
CA GLU A 509 -9.13 23.03 -16.80
C GLU A 509 -8.77 23.55 -15.39
N MET A 510 -7.55 23.34 -14.88
CA MET A 510 -7.14 23.87 -13.57
C MET A 510 -7.34 25.38 -13.46
N SER A 511 -7.07 26.12 -14.55
CA SER A 511 -7.25 27.56 -14.60
C SER A 511 -8.72 27.98 -14.54
N GLU A 512 -9.63 27.20 -15.14
CA GLU A 512 -11.09 27.43 -15.05
C GLU A 512 -11.62 27.33 -13.62
N TRP A 513 -10.94 26.57 -12.75
CA TRP A 513 -11.35 26.32 -11.38
C TRP A 513 -10.63 27.20 -10.36
N ASP A 514 -9.83 28.19 -10.78
CA ASP A 514 -8.97 29.05 -9.95
C ASP A 514 -7.89 28.25 -9.18
N CYS A 515 -7.41 27.15 -9.75
CA CYS A 515 -6.38 26.29 -9.15
C CYS A 515 -5.02 26.51 -9.85
N GLU A 516 -4.03 27.00 -9.11
CA GLU A 516 -2.68 27.17 -9.65
C GLU A 516 -1.86 25.86 -9.54
N PRO A 517 -1.07 25.51 -10.59
CA PRO A 517 -0.14 24.38 -10.55
C PRO A 517 0.96 24.57 -9.49
N ASP A 518 1.18 23.55 -8.67
CA ASP A 518 2.22 23.53 -7.65
C ASP A 518 3.40 22.63 -8.05
N VAL A 519 4.38 22.47 -7.15
CA VAL A 519 5.55 21.62 -7.38
C VAL A 519 5.17 20.15 -7.61
N LEU A 520 4.08 19.67 -7.02
CA LEU A 520 3.60 18.30 -7.23
C LEU A 520 2.99 18.14 -8.62
N THR A 521 2.28 19.15 -9.15
CA THR A 521 1.75 19.14 -10.51
C THR A 521 2.87 18.93 -11.54
N TYR A 522 3.99 19.67 -11.40
CA TYR A 522 5.13 19.51 -12.30
C TYR A 522 5.91 18.21 -12.05
N ASN A 523 6.00 17.72 -10.82
CA ASN A 523 6.58 16.40 -10.55
C ASN A 523 5.79 15.27 -11.24
N VAL A 524 4.46 15.39 -11.31
CA VAL A 524 3.60 14.47 -12.07
C VAL A 524 3.80 14.65 -13.58
N MET A 525 4.05 15.87 -14.06
CA MET A 525 4.42 16.12 -15.46
C MET A 525 5.75 15.45 -15.84
N ILE A 526 6.78 15.53 -14.99
CA ILE A 526 8.04 14.79 -15.16
C ILE A 526 7.76 13.29 -15.29
N LYS A 527 6.85 12.75 -14.48
CA LYS A 527 6.43 11.35 -14.56
C LYS A 527 5.68 11.02 -15.86
N LEU A 528 4.86 11.94 -16.40
CA LEU A 528 4.23 11.77 -17.71
C LEU A 528 5.30 11.70 -18.80
N CYS A 529 6.26 12.62 -18.81
CA CYS A 529 7.40 12.59 -19.74
C CYS A 529 8.15 11.25 -19.65
N ALA A 530 8.36 10.73 -18.42
CA ALA A 530 8.96 9.42 -18.18
C ALA A 530 8.18 8.24 -18.77
N ARG A 531 6.86 8.35 -18.89
CA ARG A 531 5.98 7.29 -19.41
C ARG A 531 5.80 7.33 -20.93
N VAL A 532 5.91 8.53 -21.50
CA VAL A 532 5.80 8.78 -22.95
C VAL A 532 7.19 8.74 -23.63
N ASP A 533 8.25 8.47 -22.86
CA ASP A 533 9.63 8.35 -23.33
C ASP A 533 10.22 9.64 -23.96
N ARG A 534 9.81 10.81 -23.44
CA ARG A 534 10.25 12.13 -23.92
C ARG A 534 11.21 12.79 -22.93
N LYS A 535 12.48 12.38 -22.96
CA LYS A 535 13.52 12.81 -21.99
C LYS A 535 13.93 14.28 -22.15
N GLU A 536 13.92 14.79 -23.37
CA GLU A 536 14.34 16.14 -23.73
C GLU A 536 13.40 17.21 -23.14
N LEU A 537 12.15 16.87 -22.84
CA LEU A 537 11.19 17.81 -22.24
C LEU A 537 11.43 18.08 -20.75
N ILE A 538 12.13 17.19 -20.04
CA ILE A 538 12.30 17.29 -18.59
C ILE A 538 13.06 18.55 -18.18
N VAL A 539 14.06 18.97 -18.97
CA VAL A 539 14.82 20.20 -18.69
C VAL A 539 13.92 21.43 -18.75
N PHE A 540 13.03 21.51 -19.75
CA PHE A 540 12.09 22.62 -19.89
C PHE A 540 11.04 22.63 -18.78
N VAL A 541 10.61 21.46 -18.29
CA VAL A 541 9.74 21.39 -17.10
C VAL A 541 10.45 21.98 -15.89
N LEU A 542 11.72 21.66 -15.67
CA LEU A 542 12.49 22.19 -14.54
C LEU A 542 12.72 23.71 -14.66
N GLU A 543 13.07 24.21 -15.85
CA GLU A 543 13.23 25.64 -16.12
C GLU A 543 11.93 26.40 -15.85
N ARG A 544 10.79 25.87 -16.30
CA ARG A 544 9.47 26.45 -16.04
C ARG A 544 9.11 26.52 -14.55
N ILE A 545 9.50 25.52 -13.74
CA ILE A 545 9.32 25.57 -12.27
C ILE A 545 10.08 26.76 -11.68
N ILE A 546 11.31 26.98 -12.15
CA ILE A 546 12.18 28.07 -11.66
C ILE A 546 11.66 29.44 -12.12
N ASP A 547 11.28 29.58 -13.40
CA ASP A 547 10.79 30.84 -13.96
C ASP A 547 9.47 31.29 -13.32
N LYS A 548 8.59 30.35 -12.98
CA LYS A 548 7.35 30.64 -12.23
C LYS A 548 7.60 30.92 -10.74
N GLY A 549 8.84 30.89 -10.27
CA GLY A 549 9.18 31.12 -8.87
C GLY A 549 8.68 30.03 -7.91
N ILE A 550 8.34 28.84 -8.43
CA ILE A 550 7.85 27.74 -7.61
C ILE A 550 9.03 27.12 -6.86
N LYS A 551 8.92 27.01 -5.54
CA LYS A 551 10.00 26.51 -4.69
C LYS A 551 10.29 25.03 -4.97
N VAL A 552 11.41 24.77 -5.63
CA VAL A 552 11.95 23.42 -5.85
C VAL A 552 12.20 22.73 -4.50
N CYS A 553 11.88 21.44 -4.42
CA CYS A 553 12.04 20.63 -3.22
C CYS A 553 12.74 19.29 -3.53
N MET A 554 13.13 18.56 -2.49
CA MET A 554 13.85 17.29 -2.64
C MET A 554 13.05 16.25 -3.45
N THR A 555 11.72 16.29 -3.39
CA THR A 555 10.87 15.37 -4.18
C THR A 555 10.95 15.65 -5.68
N THR A 556 11.24 16.88 -6.11
CA THR A 556 11.55 17.18 -7.51
C THR A 556 12.84 16.51 -7.93
N MET A 557 13.88 16.55 -7.09
CA MET A 557 15.13 15.83 -7.36
C MET A 557 14.92 14.31 -7.42
N HIS A 558 14.10 13.76 -6.52
CA HIS A 558 13.69 12.35 -6.57
C HIS A 558 12.98 12.02 -7.90
N SER A 559 12.05 12.86 -8.36
CA SER A 559 11.32 12.66 -9.60
C SER A 559 12.22 12.74 -10.83
N LEU A 560 13.19 13.67 -10.85
CA LEU A 560 14.17 13.80 -11.95
C LEU A 560 15.03 12.54 -12.05
N VAL A 561 15.67 12.11 -10.96
CA VAL A 561 16.51 10.90 -10.96
C VAL A 561 15.69 9.67 -11.31
N ALA A 562 14.47 9.55 -10.79
CA ALA A 562 13.57 8.44 -11.10
C ALA A 562 13.14 8.41 -12.57
N ALA A 563 12.93 9.57 -13.21
CA ALA A 563 12.58 9.65 -14.62
C ALA A 563 13.73 9.18 -15.52
N TYR A 564 14.95 9.68 -15.31
CA TYR A 564 16.12 9.25 -16.09
C TYR A 564 16.48 7.77 -15.89
N VAL A 565 16.37 7.27 -14.64
CA VAL A 565 16.45 5.82 -14.38
C VAL A 565 15.33 5.04 -15.08
N GLY A 566 14.14 5.64 -15.23
CA GLY A 566 13.01 5.09 -15.96
C GLY A 566 13.29 4.91 -17.45
N PHE A 567 13.86 5.94 -18.09
CA PHE A 567 14.31 5.92 -19.49
C PHE A 567 15.46 4.93 -19.73
N GLY A 568 16.20 4.56 -18.68
CA GLY A 568 17.41 3.76 -18.80
C GLY A 568 18.68 4.58 -19.06
N ASP A 569 18.56 5.91 -19.12
CA ASP A 569 19.69 6.84 -19.19
C ASP A 569 20.33 7.02 -17.79
N LEU A 570 21.18 6.06 -17.46
CA LEU A 570 21.93 6.07 -16.21
C LEU A 570 23.04 7.13 -16.19
N ARG A 571 23.55 7.54 -17.36
CA ARG A 571 24.64 8.53 -17.47
C ARG A 571 24.16 9.88 -16.98
N THR A 572 23.02 10.34 -17.45
CA THR A 572 22.42 11.61 -17.00
C THR A 572 22.00 11.52 -15.54
N ALA A 573 21.42 10.40 -15.10
CA ALA A 573 21.08 10.18 -13.70
C ALA A 573 22.31 10.25 -12.77
N GLU A 574 23.44 9.68 -13.18
CA GLU A 574 24.73 9.79 -12.47
C GLU A 574 25.22 11.25 -12.39
N ARG A 575 25.17 11.99 -13.52
CA ARG A 575 25.56 13.41 -13.56
C ARG A 575 24.69 14.27 -12.66
N ILE A 576 23.38 14.02 -12.59
CA ILE A 576 22.48 14.71 -11.64
C ILE A 576 22.93 14.45 -10.19
N VAL A 577 23.12 13.18 -9.82
CA VAL A 577 23.53 12.83 -8.45
C VAL A 577 24.93 13.38 -8.13
N GLN A 578 25.85 13.37 -9.08
CA GLN A 578 27.19 13.93 -8.91
C GLN A 578 27.13 15.46 -8.73
N ALA A 579 26.34 16.17 -9.52
CA ALA A 579 26.12 17.61 -9.34
C ALA A 579 25.53 17.92 -7.96
N MET A 580 24.62 17.09 -7.45
CA MET A 580 24.08 17.22 -6.09
C MET A 580 25.16 16.99 -5.02
N ARG A 581 26.06 16.01 -5.20
CA ARG A 581 27.21 15.77 -4.28
C ARG A 581 28.19 16.94 -4.27
N GLU A 582 28.45 17.51 -5.44
CA GLU A 582 29.31 18.69 -5.62
C GLU A 582 28.64 20.00 -5.21
N LYS A 583 27.38 19.94 -4.72
CA LYS A 583 26.62 21.11 -4.28
C LYS A 583 26.43 22.17 -5.37
N ARG A 584 26.35 21.72 -6.63
CA ARG A 584 26.16 22.58 -7.80
C ARG A 584 24.74 23.15 -7.88
N ARG A 585 24.62 24.37 -8.42
CA ARG A 585 23.34 25.07 -8.64
C ARG A 585 22.91 25.08 -10.10
N ASP A 586 23.79 24.71 -11.03
CA ASP A 586 23.61 24.78 -12.47
C ASP A 586 23.08 23.46 -13.06
N LEU A 587 22.13 22.82 -12.39
CA LEU A 587 21.59 21.53 -12.82
C LEU A 587 20.91 21.60 -14.20
N CYS A 588 20.19 22.68 -14.52
CA CYS A 588 19.58 22.88 -15.84
C CYS A 588 20.63 22.87 -16.96
N LYS A 589 21.82 23.44 -16.71
CA LYS A 589 22.95 23.41 -17.64
C LYS A 589 23.45 21.98 -17.86
N VAL A 590 23.66 21.22 -16.77
CA VAL A 590 24.08 19.82 -16.84
C VAL A 590 23.10 18.99 -17.68
N LEU A 591 21.79 19.22 -17.53
CA LEU A 591 20.77 18.50 -18.31
C LEU A 591 20.77 18.90 -19.80
N ARG A 592 20.93 20.19 -20.13
CA ARG A 592 21.05 20.62 -21.53
C ARG A 592 22.29 20.04 -22.21
N GLU A 593 23.43 20.01 -21.52
CA GLU A 593 24.67 19.39 -22.02
C GLU A 593 24.48 17.89 -22.28
N CYS A 594 23.83 17.15 -21.37
CA CYS A 594 23.54 15.73 -21.57
C CYS A 594 22.64 15.49 -22.79
N ASN A 595 21.55 16.26 -22.91
CA ASN A 595 20.65 16.15 -24.06
C ASN A 595 21.36 16.47 -25.39
N ALA A 596 22.31 17.42 -25.39
CA ALA A 596 23.09 17.77 -26.58
C ALA A 596 24.14 16.71 -26.93
N GLU A 597 24.79 16.09 -25.94
CA GLU A 597 25.68 14.94 -26.15
C GLU A 597 24.93 13.75 -26.76
N ASP A 598 23.73 13.45 -26.25
CA ASP A 598 22.90 12.35 -26.78
C ASP A 598 22.45 12.57 -28.24
N LEU A 599 22.20 13.83 -28.64
CA LEU A 599 21.85 14.15 -30.03
C LEU A 599 23.04 13.96 -30.96
N LYS A 600 24.25 14.34 -30.53
CA LYS A 600 25.47 14.13 -31.30
C LYS A 600 25.82 12.66 -31.46
N GLU A 601 25.68 11.87 -30.39
CA GLU A 601 25.91 10.41 -30.46
C GLU A 601 24.96 9.75 -31.45
N LYS A 602 23.68 10.19 -31.52
CA LYS A 602 22.73 9.72 -32.53
C LYS A 602 23.08 10.16 -33.96
N GLU A 603 23.52 11.40 -34.14
CA GLU A 603 23.96 11.90 -35.45
C GLU A 603 25.22 11.17 -35.94
N GLU A 604 26.14 10.82 -35.03
CA GLU A 604 27.35 10.05 -35.32
C GLU A 604 27.04 8.56 -35.58
N GLU A 605 26.12 7.94 -34.84
CA GLU A 605 25.64 6.57 -35.10
C GLU A 605 24.91 6.48 -36.45
N GLN A 606 24.07 7.46 -36.77
CA GLN A 606 23.38 7.52 -38.07
C GLN A 606 24.36 7.74 -39.22
N ALA A 607 25.36 8.60 -39.04
CA ALA A 607 26.42 8.81 -40.03
C ALA A 607 27.32 7.57 -40.21
N ALA A 608 27.51 6.75 -39.17
CA ALA A 608 28.26 5.50 -39.24
C ALA A 608 27.46 4.37 -39.92
N GLU A 609 26.14 4.30 -39.72
CA GLU A 609 25.25 3.39 -40.48
C GLU A 609 25.20 3.77 -41.97
N ASP A 610 25.13 5.07 -42.28
CA ASP A 610 25.15 5.56 -43.67
C ASP A 610 26.51 5.32 -44.38
N ASP A 611 27.63 5.23 -43.64
CA ASP A 611 28.97 4.89 -44.17
C ASP A 611 29.21 3.38 -44.31
N GLU A 612 28.55 2.52 -43.50
CA GLU A 612 28.62 1.05 -43.64
C GLU A 612 27.76 0.52 -44.80
N ASP A 613 26.68 1.22 -45.16
CA ASP A 613 25.83 0.90 -46.33
C ASP A 613 26.45 1.34 -47.68
N ALA A 614 27.61 2.01 -47.68
CA ALA A 614 28.28 2.49 -48.89
C ALA A 614 29.19 1.46 -49.60
N PHE A 615 29.23 0.19 -49.16
CA PHE A 615 30.10 -0.85 -49.73
C PHE A 615 29.43 -2.13 -50.25
N GLU A 616 28.10 -2.18 -50.38
CA GLU A 616 27.42 -3.25 -51.13
C GLU A 616 26.33 -2.70 -52.08
N ASP A 617 26.75 -2.16 -53.23
CA ASP A 617 25.88 -2.03 -54.40
C ASP A 617 25.62 -3.44 -54.98
N ASP A 618 24.42 -3.98 -54.80
CA ASP A 618 23.38 -4.04 -55.85
C ASP A 618 22.31 -5.13 -55.61
N GLU A 619 21.06 -4.69 -55.84
CA GLU A 619 19.84 -5.44 -56.18
C GLU A 619 19.00 -6.15 -55.09
N ASP A 620 17.84 -5.51 -54.85
CA ASP A 620 16.52 -6.07 -54.52
C ASP A 620 16.30 -6.57 -53.08
N SER A 621 15.85 -5.68 -52.19
CA SER A 621 14.90 -6.08 -51.16
C SER A 621 13.97 -4.95 -50.73
N GLY A 622 12.68 -5.14 -51.00
CA GLY A 622 11.61 -4.43 -50.29
C GLY A 622 11.49 -4.99 -48.88
N TYR A 623 11.81 -4.18 -47.86
CA TYR A 623 11.47 -4.47 -46.48
C TYR A 623 10.94 -3.22 -45.75
N SER A 624 9.66 -3.33 -45.38
CA SER A 624 9.07 -2.85 -44.13
C SER A 624 9.25 -1.38 -43.75
N ALA A 625 8.34 -0.54 -44.24
CA ALA A 625 7.86 0.59 -43.46
C ALA A 625 7.44 0.09 -42.06
N ARG A 626 8.23 0.41 -41.04
CA ARG A 626 7.73 0.41 -39.66
C ARG A 626 6.57 1.41 -39.63
N ASP A 627 5.45 1.00 -39.05
CA ASP A 627 4.32 1.86 -38.76
C ASP A 627 4.79 3.10 -37.98
N GLU A 628 5.00 4.20 -38.68
CA GLU A 628 5.04 5.56 -38.13
C GLU A 628 3.62 5.90 -37.64
N VAL A 629 3.34 5.52 -36.40
CA VAL A 629 2.15 6.00 -35.70
C VAL A 629 2.34 7.47 -35.37
N SER A 630 1.96 8.35 -36.32
CA SER A 630 1.65 9.78 -36.16
C SER A 630 2.23 10.47 -34.91
N GLU A 631 3.52 10.80 -34.91
CA GLU A 631 4.16 11.60 -33.85
C GLU A 631 3.66 13.05 -33.80
N GLU A 632 3.03 13.54 -34.87
CA GLU A 632 2.55 14.93 -34.97
C GLU A 632 1.54 15.33 -33.88
N GLY A 633 0.68 14.40 -33.46
CA GLY A 633 -0.37 14.69 -32.46
C GLY A 633 0.15 14.85 -31.04
N VAL A 634 1.18 14.08 -30.65
CA VAL A 634 1.79 14.15 -29.31
C VAL A 634 2.67 15.40 -29.17
N GLU A 635 3.35 15.77 -30.25
CA GLU A 635 4.21 16.95 -30.31
C GLU A 635 3.41 18.27 -30.18
N ASP A 636 2.22 18.36 -30.78
CA ASP A 636 1.32 19.52 -30.64
C ASP A 636 0.83 19.72 -29.19
N VAL A 637 0.57 18.63 -28.45
CA VAL A 637 0.10 18.71 -27.06
C VAL A 637 1.19 19.23 -26.11
N PHE A 638 2.44 18.78 -26.28
CA PHE A 638 3.54 19.26 -25.44
C PHE A 638 3.93 20.71 -25.74
N LYS A 639 3.83 21.15 -27.00
CA LYS A 639 3.94 22.58 -27.37
C LYS A 639 2.89 23.42 -26.65
N LYS A 640 1.67 22.93 -26.45
CA LYS A 640 0.63 23.63 -25.69
C LYS A 640 0.84 23.58 -24.17
N LEU A 641 1.36 22.48 -23.63
CA LEU A 641 1.70 22.33 -22.20
C LEU A 641 2.89 23.19 -21.79
N LEU A 642 3.87 23.31 -22.68
CA LEU A 642 5.12 24.05 -22.51
C LEU A 642 5.26 25.11 -23.63
N PRO A 643 4.39 26.14 -23.66
CA PRO A 643 4.28 27.11 -24.76
C PRO A 643 5.50 28.02 -24.96
N ASN A 644 6.41 28.05 -23.98
CA ASN A 644 7.71 28.70 -24.11
C ASN A 644 8.77 27.60 -24.04
N SER A 645 9.11 27.00 -25.18
CA SER A 645 10.42 26.41 -25.35
C SER A 645 11.43 27.53 -25.13
N VAL A 646 11.97 27.61 -23.91
CA VAL A 646 13.00 28.57 -23.51
C VAL A 646 14.07 28.56 -24.60
N ASP A 647 14.46 29.75 -25.08
CA ASP A 647 15.49 29.91 -26.10
C ASP A 647 16.68 28.97 -25.79
N PRO A 648 16.94 27.96 -26.64
CA PRO A 648 18.04 27.03 -26.42
C PRO A 648 19.39 27.74 -26.28
N SER A 649 19.48 28.99 -26.77
CA SER A 649 20.69 29.83 -26.75
C SER A 649 20.83 30.73 -25.51
N GLY A 650 19.80 30.84 -24.66
CA GLY A 650 19.86 31.61 -23.42
C GLY A 650 20.54 30.85 -22.27
N ASP A 651 21.22 31.58 -21.36
CA ASP A 651 21.84 30.97 -20.18
C ASP A 651 20.79 30.28 -19.28
N PRO A 652 20.93 28.97 -18.97
CA PRO A 652 19.93 28.24 -18.20
C PRO A 652 19.85 28.75 -16.75
N PRO A 653 18.64 28.81 -16.16
CA PRO A 653 18.46 29.34 -14.81
C PRO A 653 19.13 28.47 -13.74
N LEU A 654 19.70 29.14 -12.73
CA LEU A 654 20.32 28.47 -11.58
C LEU A 654 19.27 28.08 -10.55
N LEU A 655 19.47 26.92 -9.91
CA LEU A 655 18.64 26.47 -8.80
C LEU A 655 18.68 27.48 -7.64
N PRO A 656 17.55 27.76 -6.98
CA PRO A 656 17.48 28.70 -5.88
C PRO A 656 18.21 28.21 -4.62
N LYS A 657 18.35 26.88 -4.45
CA LYS A 657 19.03 26.24 -3.32
C LYS A 657 19.87 25.06 -3.81
N VAL A 658 20.94 24.77 -3.09
CA VAL A 658 21.72 23.54 -3.23
C VAL A 658 20.99 22.36 -2.57
N PHE A 659 21.02 21.20 -3.24
CA PHE A 659 20.44 19.96 -2.73
C PHE A 659 21.51 18.89 -2.59
N ALA A 660 21.71 18.38 -1.37
CA ALA A 660 22.53 17.20 -1.13
C ALA A 660 21.70 15.93 -1.39
N PRO A 661 22.28 14.86 -1.94
CA PRO A 661 21.57 13.61 -2.14
C PRO A 661 21.22 12.96 -0.79
N ASP A 662 20.07 12.31 -0.72
CA ASP A 662 19.67 11.48 0.42
C ASP A 662 19.75 9.99 0.07
N SER A 663 19.57 9.12 1.07
CA SER A 663 19.53 7.66 0.88
C SER A 663 18.58 7.23 -0.25
N ARG A 664 17.44 7.92 -0.41
CA ARG A 664 16.44 7.60 -1.43
C ARG A 664 16.93 7.90 -2.85
N ILE A 665 17.64 9.00 -3.08
CA ILE A 665 18.24 9.30 -4.39
C ILE A 665 19.25 8.22 -4.79
N TYR A 666 20.17 7.89 -3.88
CA TYR A 666 21.16 6.85 -4.14
C TYR A 666 20.51 5.49 -4.39
N THR A 667 19.52 5.13 -3.58
CA THR A 667 18.77 3.87 -3.76
C THR A 667 18.02 3.83 -5.09
N THR A 668 17.51 4.98 -5.57
CA THR A 668 16.83 5.07 -6.88
C THR A 668 17.82 4.83 -8.02
N LEU A 669 19.00 5.45 -7.98
CA LEU A 669 20.07 5.23 -8.94
C LEU A 669 20.56 3.77 -8.91
N MET A 670 20.73 3.19 -7.72
CA MET A 670 21.11 1.79 -7.52
C MET A 670 20.08 0.81 -8.08
N LYS A 671 18.79 1.11 -7.99
CA LYS A 671 17.74 0.32 -8.66
C LYS A 671 17.89 0.34 -10.19
N GLY A 672 18.32 1.47 -10.74
CA GLY A 672 18.71 1.61 -12.14
C GLY A 672 19.88 0.70 -12.51
N TYR A 673 20.98 0.76 -11.75
CA TYR A 673 22.13 -0.16 -11.94
C TYR A 673 21.73 -1.62 -11.90
N MET A 674 20.89 -2.00 -10.92
CA MET A 674 20.38 -3.36 -10.81
C MET A 674 19.56 -3.77 -12.04
N LYS A 675 18.75 -2.89 -12.61
CA LYS A 675 17.92 -3.19 -13.80
C LYS A 675 18.80 -3.45 -15.03
N ASN A 676 19.90 -2.72 -15.18
CA ASN A 676 20.85 -2.85 -16.29
C ASN A 676 21.96 -3.88 -16.01
N GLY A 677 21.87 -4.66 -14.93
CA GLY A 677 22.87 -5.69 -14.60
C GLY A 677 24.22 -5.16 -14.09
N ARG A 678 24.35 -3.85 -13.84
CA ARG A 678 25.58 -3.18 -13.33
C ARG A 678 25.77 -3.43 -11.82
N VAL A 679 25.98 -4.68 -11.43
CA VAL A 679 26.06 -5.10 -10.01
C VAL A 679 27.28 -4.51 -9.31
N ALA A 680 28.41 -4.37 -10.00
CA ALA A 680 29.61 -3.75 -9.43
C ALA A 680 29.34 -2.31 -9.00
N ASP A 681 28.61 -1.53 -9.80
CA ASP A 681 28.28 -0.14 -9.51
C ASP A 681 27.31 0.01 -8.35
N THR A 682 26.36 -0.92 -8.27
CA THR A 682 25.45 -1.04 -7.12
C THR A 682 26.24 -1.24 -5.82
N ALA A 683 27.24 -2.12 -5.82
CA ALA A 683 28.10 -2.33 -4.64
C ALA A 683 28.99 -1.13 -4.34
N ARG A 684 29.64 -0.53 -5.37
CA ARG A 684 30.46 0.69 -5.22
C ARG A 684 29.67 1.84 -4.61
N MET A 685 28.42 2.02 -5.03
CA MET A 685 27.54 3.06 -4.49
C MET A 685 27.23 2.84 -3.01
N LEU A 686 26.96 1.60 -2.58
CA LEU A 686 26.77 1.28 -1.17
C LEU A 686 28.00 1.70 -0.35
N GLU A 687 29.21 1.42 -0.83
CA GLU A 687 30.41 1.85 -0.10
C GLU A 687 30.62 3.36 -0.10
N ALA A 688 30.28 4.03 -1.21
CA ALA A 688 30.38 5.48 -1.33
C ALA A 688 29.41 6.19 -0.36
N MET A 689 28.19 5.66 -0.21
CA MET A 689 27.19 6.15 0.76
C MET A 689 27.69 6.01 2.20
N ARG A 690 28.39 4.93 2.55
CA ARG A 690 28.98 4.75 3.90
C ARG A 690 30.06 5.77 4.24
N ARG A 691 30.76 6.27 3.23
CA ARG A 691 31.86 7.24 3.38
C ARG A 691 31.37 8.70 3.35
N GLN A 692 30.06 8.95 3.17
CA GLN A 692 29.51 10.30 3.21
C GLN A 692 29.45 10.81 4.65
N ASP A 693 29.74 12.10 4.84
CA ASP A 693 29.65 12.76 6.15
C ASP A 693 28.20 13.00 6.59
N ASP A 694 27.28 13.17 5.63
CA ASP A 694 25.86 13.40 5.92
C ASP A 694 25.16 12.09 6.29
N ARG A 695 24.63 12.04 7.52
CA ARG A 695 23.87 10.90 8.04
C ARG A 695 22.61 10.59 7.22
N ASN A 696 22.00 11.59 6.57
CA ASN A 696 20.82 11.38 5.71
C ASN A 696 21.17 10.66 4.39
N SER A 697 22.45 10.61 4.02
CA SER A 697 22.98 9.87 2.87
C SER A 697 23.38 8.44 3.20
N HIS A 698 23.40 8.04 4.48
CA HIS A 698 23.87 6.72 4.89
C HIS A 698 22.93 5.61 4.42
N PRO A 699 23.45 4.40 4.12
CA PRO A 699 22.62 3.29 3.68
C PRO A 699 21.55 2.91 4.70
N ASP A 700 20.31 2.84 4.24
CA ASP A 700 19.19 2.31 5.02
C ASP A 700 18.89 0.86 4.63
N GLU A 701 17.85 0.30 5.24
CA GLU A 701 17.37 -1.04 4.96
C GLU A 701 17.04 -1.28 3.48
N VAL A 702 16.47 -0.29 2.79
CA VAL A 702 16.07 -0.40 1.39
C VAL A 702 17.32 -0.38 0.50
N THR A 703 18.34 0.40 0.87
CA THR A 703 19.64 0.42 0.19
C THR A 703 20.30 -0.96 0.24
N TYR A 704 20.45 -1.55 1.43
CA TYR A 704 21.04 -2.89 1.58
C TYR A 704 20.22 -3.95 0.85
N THR A 705 18.89 -3.91 0.97
CA THR A 705 18.01 -4.86 0.25
C THR A 705 18.14 -4.74 -1.27
N THR A 706 18.36 -3.53 -1.80
CA THR A 706 18.59 -3.32 -3.24
C THR A 706 19.88 -3.97 -3.71
N VAL A 707 20.96 -3.88 -2.92
CA VAL A 707 22.25 -4.53 -3.21
C VAL A 707 22.13 -6.05 -3.14
N VAL A 708 21.46 -6.57 -2.11
CA VAL A 708 21.16 -8.01 -1.99
C VAL A 708 20.39 -8.50 -3.22
N SER A 709 19.35 -7.75 -3.63
CA SER A 709 18.56 -8.07 -4.83
C SER A 709 19.38 -8.06 -6.11
N ALA A 710 20.32 -7.11 -6.26
CA ALA A 710 21.22 -7.07 -7.41
C ALA A 710 22.16 -8.30 -7.46
N PHE A 711 22.75 -8.70 -6.34
CA PHE A 711 23.57 -9.91 -6.28
C PHE A 711 22.77 -11.17 -6.54
N VAL A 712 21.56 -11.29 -5.96
CA VAL A 712 20.66 -12.42 -6.19
C VAL A 712 20.30 -12.55 -7.68
N LYS A 713 19.97 -11.45 -8.35
CA LYS A 713 19.66 -11.44 -9.80
C LYS A 713 20.85 -11.85 -10.66
N ALA A 714 22.07 -11.48 -10.27
CA ALA A 714 23.29 -11.90 -10.96
C ALA A 714 23.77 -13.30 -10.57
N GLY A 715 23.03 -14.03 -9.73
CA GLY A 715 23.39 -15.38 -9.31
C GLY A 715 24.41 -15.46 -8.17
N LEU A 716 24.90 -14.33 -7.65
CA LEU A 716 26.00 -14.25 -6.69
C LEU A 716 25.50 -14.36 -5.23
N MET A 717 24.97 -15.52 -4.84
CA MET A 717 24.36 -15.72 -3.51
C MET A 717 25.34 -15.54 -2.34
N ASP A 718 26.60 -15.94 -2.49
CA ASP A 718 27.60 -15.81 -1.43
C ASP A 718 27.85 -14.34 -1.09
N ARG A 719 27.94 -13.48 -2.12
CA ARG A 719 28.05 -12.03 -1.94
C ARG A 719 26.77 -11.44 -1.33
N ALA A 720 25.60 -11.94 -1.73
CA ALA A 720 24.33 -11.52 -1.13
C ALA A 720 24.27 -11.83 0.38
N ARG A 721 24.75 -13.00 0.82
CA ARG A 721 24.87 -13.38 2.24
C ARG A 721 25.92 -12.53 2.98
N GLN A 722 27.04 -12.20 2.35
CA GLN A 722 28.03 -11.28 2.92
C GLN A 722 27.42 -9.90 3.19
N VAL A 723 26.61 -9.37 2.26
CA VAL A 723 25.91 -8.09 2.44
C VAL A 723 24.88 -8.18 3.56
N LEU A 724 24.18 -9.30 3.73
CA LEU A 724 23.27 -9.51 4.88
C LEU A 724 24.03 -9.50 6.22
N ALA A 725 25.19 -10.15 6.28
CA ALA A 725 26.05 -10.12 7.47
C ALA A 725 26.62 -8.72 7.73
N GLU A 726 27.00 -7.99 6.68
CA GLU A 726 27.43 -6.61 6.77
C GLU A 726 26.32 -5.70 7.30
N MET A 727 25.10 -5.86 6.80
CA MET A 727 23.92 -5.13 7.25
C MET A 727 23.73 -5.26 8.77
N ALA A 728 23.85 -6.49 9.29
CA ALA A 728 23.80 -6.76 10.73
C ALA A 728 24.96 -6.11 11.51
N ARG A 729 26.20 -6.16 10.97
CA ARG A 729 27.38 -5.53 11.57
C ARG A 729 27.24 -4.00 11.68
N MET A 730 26.62 -3.38 10.69
CA MET A 730 26.38 -1.94 10.64
C MET A 730 25.16 -1.49 11.48
N GLY A 731 24.49 -2.42 12.17
CA GLY A 731 23.36 -2.11 13.04
C GLY A 731 22.06 -1.80 12.29
N VAL A 732 21.99 -2.10 10.99
CA VAL A 732 20.77 -1.97 10.19
C VAL A 732 20.01 -3.31 10.27
N PRO A 733 18.79 -3.36 10.84
CA PRO A 733 18.05 -4.62 10.95
C PRO A 733 17.50 -5.04 9.58
N ALA A 734 17.65 -6.30 9.21
CA ALA A 734 17.00 -6.86 8.04
C ALA A 734 15.49 -7.03 8.28
N ASN A 735 14.67 -6.81 7.26
CA ASN A 735 13.24 -7.11 7.28
C ASN A 735 12.90 -8.37 6.48
N ARG A 736 11.61 -8.69 6.52
CA ARG A 736 10.97 -9.74 5.74
C ARG A 736 11.25 -9.65 4.25
N ILE A 737 11.34 -8.44 3.69
CA ILE A 737 11.59 -8.24 2.25
C ILE A 737 13.00 -8.71 1.91
N THR A 738 14.00 -8.39 2.72
CA THR A 738 15.38 -8.83 2.52
C THR A 738 15.49 -10.36 2.49
N TYR A 739 14.85 -11.06 3.44
CA TYR A 739 14.81 -12.53 3.46
C TYR A 739 14.02 -13.11 2.28
N ASN A 740 12.88 -12.53 1.93
CA ASN A 740 12.08 -12.96 0.78
C ASN A 740 12.87 -12.84 -0.56
N VAL A 741 13.71 -11.82 -0.69
CA VAL A 741 14.62 -11.68 -1.86
C VAL A 741 15.63 -12.82 -1.92
N LEU A 742 16.25 -13.16 -0.79
CA LEU A 742 17.22 -14.26 -0.69
C LEU A 742 16.56 -15.64 -0.91
N LEU A 743 15.39 -15.88 -0.30
CA LEU A 743 14.58 -17.09 -0.51
C LEU A 743 14.28 -17.29 -1.99
N LYS A 744 13.82 -16.23 -2.67
CA LYS A 744 13.56 -16.27 -4.11
C LYS A 744 14.83 -16.54 -4.93
N GLY A 745 15.97 -16.03 -4.47
CA GLY A 745 17.29 -16.31 -5.04
C GLY A 745 17.64 -17.79 -4.99
N TYR A 746 17.59 -18.40 -3.80
CA TYR A 746 17.87 -19.82 -3.63
C TYR A 746 16.91 -20.71 -4.43
N CYS A 747 15.61 -20.40 -4.43
CA CYS A 747 14.62 -21.12 -5.22
C CYS A 747 14.91 -21.06 -6.72
N LYS A 748 15.27 -19.89 -7.25
CA LYS A 748 15.62 -19.73 -8.67
C LYS A 748 16.89 -20.47 -9.08
N GLN A 749 17.80 -20.71 -8.14
CA GLN A 749 19.03 -21.48 -8.36
C GLN A 749 18.83 -22.98 -8.07
N LEU A 750 17.58 -23.42 -7.88
CA LEU A 750 17.23 -24.81 -7.57
C LEU A 750 17.87 -25.33 -6.27
N GLN A 751 18.23 -24.42 -5.35
CA GLN A 751 18.81 -24.74 -4.03
C GLN A 751 17.73 -24.69 -2.94
N ILE A 752 16.73 -25.58 -3.03
CA ILE A 752 15.58 -25.58 -2.11
C ILE A 752 15.99 -25.86 -0.66
N ASP A 753 16.91 -26.80 -0.42
CA ASP A 753 17.41 -27.11 0.93
C ASP A 753 17.92 -25.85 1.67
N ARG A 754 18.69 -25.00 0.95
CA ARG A 754 19.19 -23.73 1.50
C ARG A 754 18.08 -22.69 1.69
N ALA A 755 17.03 -22.73 0.88
CA ALA A 755 15.87 -21.88 1.07
C ALA A 755 15.08 -22.30 2.33
N GLU A 756 14.97 -23.59 2.61
CA GLU A 756 14.36 -24.11 3.84
C GLU A 756 15.15 -23.71 5.09
N ASP A 757 16.48 -23.86 5.04
CA ASP A 757 17.37 -23.41 6.12
C ASP A 757 17.22 -21.91 6.35
N LEU A 758 17.13 -21.10 5.29
CA LEU A 758 16.94 -19.66 5.39
C LEU A 758 15.56 -19.29 5.97
N LEU A 759 14.50 -20.05 5.64
CA LEU A 759 13.17 -19.85 6.22
C LEU A 759 13.19 -20.12 7.73
N ARG A 760 13.96 -21.13 8.16
CA ARG A 760 14.16 -21.45 9.57
C ARG A 760 14.99 -20.38 10.29
N GLU A 761 16.12 -19.96 9.71
CA GLU A 761 16.96 -18.86 10.20
C GLU A 761 16.13 -17.58 10.40
N MET A 762 15.28 -17.25 9.43
CA MET A 762 14.38 -16.10 9.50
C MET A 762 13.44 -16.17 10.72
N ALA A 763 12.84 -17.34 10.98
CA ALA A 763 11.89 -17.53 12.08
C ALA A 763 12.56 -17.67 13.46
N GLU A 764 13.62 -18.47 13.56
CA GLU A 764 14.24 -18.88 14.83
C GLU A 764 15.35 -17.91 15.28
N ASP A 765 16.28 -17.57 14.38
CA ASP A 765 17.47 -16.78 14.74
C ASP A 765 17.20 -15.28 14.65
N ALA A 766 16.57 -14.85 13.56
CA ALA A 766 16.27 -13.44 13.32
C ALA A 766 14.99 -12.96 14.04
N GLY A 767 14.11 -13.89 14.45
CA GLY A 767 12.83 -13.60 15.08
C GLY A 767 11.87 -12.84 14.16
N ILE A 768 11.99 -13.07 12.84
CA ILE A 768 11.17 -12.45 11.80
C ILE A 768 10.17 -13.51 11.30
N GLU A 769 8.88 -13.32 11.55
CA GLU A 769 7.88 -14.31 11.14
C GLU A 769 7.69 -14.33 9.61
N PRO A 770 7.78 -15.51 8.95
CA PRO A 770 7.42 -15.66 7.53
C PRO A 770 5.98 -15.21 7.25
N ASP A 771 5.73 -14.58 6.10
CA ASP A 771 4.36 -14.29 5.61
C ASP A 771 3.92 -15.28 4.52
N VAL A 772 2.68 -15.09 4.08
CA VAL A 772 2.12 -15.64 2.85
C VAL A 772 3.10 -15.50 1.66
N VAL A 773 3.84 -14.39 1.55
CA VAL A 773 4.77 -14.19 0.43
C VAL A 773 5.98 -15.10 0.56
N SER A 774 6.57 -15.22 1.76
CA SER A 774 7.67 -16.17 2.04
C SER A 774 7.30 -17.60 1.65
N TYR A 775 6.12 -18.08 2.08
CA TYR A 775 5.66 -19.44 1.74
C TYR A 775 5.35 -19.59 0.26
N ASN A 776 4.69 -18.62 -0.37
CA ASN A 776 4.41 -18.67 -1.80
C ASN A 776 5.70 -18.72 -2.65
N ILE A 777 6.79 -18.09 -2.20
CA ILE A 777 8.11 -18.16 -2.87
C ILE A 777 8.67 -19.58 -2.83
N ILE A 778 8.62 -20.24 -1.66
CA ILE A 778 9.15 -21.60 -1.51
C ILE A 778 8.28 -22.61 -2.26
N ILE A 779 6.95 -22.47 -2.20
CA ILE A 779 6.02 -23.31 -2.96
C ILE A 779 6.29 -23.15 -4.47
N ASP A 780 6.49 -21.94 -5.00
CA ASP A 780 6.88 -21.74 -6.41
C ASP A 780 8.27 -22.30 -6.71
N GLY A 781 9.20 -22.25 -5.75
CA GLY A 781 10.49 -22.94 -5.82
C GLY A 781 10.36 -24.46 -5.98
N CYS A 782 9.45 -25.09 -5.25
CA CYS A 782 9.16 -26.52 -5.37
C CYS A 782 8.66 -26.89 -6.78
N ILE A 783 7.94 -25.99 -7.45
CA ILE A 783 7.50 -26.18 -8.85
C ILE A 783 8.69 -26.29 -9.80
N LEU A 784 9.76 -25.51 -9.56
CA LEU A 784 10.94 -25.50 -10.42
C LEU A 784 11.75 -26.82 -10.35
N ILE A 785 11.67 -27.53 -9.23
CA ILE A 785 12.29 -28.85 -9.03
C ILE A 785 11.32 -30.02 -9.22
N ASP A 786 10.08 -29.75 -9.65
CA ASP A 786 8.98 -30.73 -9.79
C ASP A 786 8.61 -31.48 -8.50
N ASP A 787 8.77 -30.84 -7.33
CA ASP A 787 8.39 -31.38 -6.02
C ASP A 787 6.99 -30.90 -5.58
N SER A 788 5.95 -31.53 -6.14
CA SER A 788 4.57 -31.27 -5.73
C SER A 788 4.24 -31.69 -4.29
N ALA A 789 5.01 -32.62 -3.71
CA ALA A 789 4.79 -33.08 -2.33
C ALA A 789 5.31 -32.05 -1.32
N GLY A 790 6.51 -31.50 -1.52
CA GLY A 790 7.05 -30.39 -0.75
C GLY A 790 6.17 -29.14 -0.85
N ALA A 791 5.68 -28.81 -2.06
CA ALA A 791 4.74 -27.72 -2.27
C ALA A 791 3.48 -27.85 -1.38
N LEU A 792 2.91 -29.06 -1.27
CA LEU A 792 1.77 -29.33 -0.39
C LEU A 792 2.14 -29.29 1.10
N ALA A 793 3.34 -29.77 1.46
CA ALA A 793 3.82 -29.73 2.84
C ALA A 793 3.94 -28.28 3.34
N PHE A 794 4.57 -27.39 2.57
CA PHE A 794 4.67 -25.97 2.92
C PHE A 794 3.31 -25.26 2.94
N PHE A 795 2.40 -25.62 2.03
CA PHE A 795 1.03 -25.09 2.06
C PHE A 795 0.25 -25.50 3.31
N ASN A 796 0.48 -26.70 3.82
CA ASN A 796 -0.11 -27.13 5.10
C ASN A 796 0.60 -26.50 6.29
N GLU A 797 1.92 -26.34 6.23
CA GLU A 797 2.69 -25.67 7.27
C GLU A 797 2.28 -24.20 7.47
N MET A 798 2.05 -23.45 6.38
CA MET A 798 1.55 -22.07 6.52
C MET A 798 0.20 -22.04 7.26
N ARG A 799 -0.67 -23.04 7.03
CA ARG A 799 -1.97 -23.15 7.72
C ARG A 799 -1.80 -23.50 9.19
N THR A 800 -0.91 -24.42 9.54
CA THR A 800 -0.68 -24.81 10.95
C THR A 800 -0.08 -23.67 11.76
N ARG A 801 0.69 -22.78 11.12
CA ARG A 801 1.20 -21.53 11.72
C ARG A 801 0.17 -20.39 11.77
N GLY A 802 -1.09 -20.63 11.36
CA GLY A 802 -2.14 -19.63 11.38
C GLY A 802 -2.07 -18.59 10.25
N ILE A 803 -1.21 -18.79 9.25
CA ILE A 803 -1.08 -17.92 8.09
C ILE A 803 -2.16 -18.31 7.06
N ALA A 804 -3.17 -17.47 6.88
CA ALA A 804 -4.27 -17.74 5.98
C ALA A 804 -3.80 -17.74 4.50
N PRO A 805 -4.05 -18.82 3.73
CA PRO A 805 -3.78 -18.84 2.30
C PRO A 805 -4.54 -17.75 1.55
N THR A 806 -3.88 -17.14 0.58
CA THR A 806 -4.50 -16.15 -0.31
C THR A 806 -4.85 -16.78 -1.64
N LYS A 807 -5.56 -16.04 -2.49
CA LYS A 807 -5.76 -16.37 -3.91
C LYS A 807 -4.47 -16.86 -4.58
N ILE A 808 -3.35 -16.15 -4.37
CA ILE A 808 -2.05 -16.48 -4.96
C ILE A 808 -1.53 -17.82 -4.42
N SER A 809 -1.72 -18.10 -3.13
CA SER A 809 -1.28 -19.35 -2.51
C SER A 809 -1.98 -20.57 -3.13
N TYR A 810 -3.31 -20.49 -3.30
CA TYR A 810 -4.07 -21.56 -3.94
C TYR A 810 -3.66 -21.75 -5.41
N THR A 811 -3.54 -20.68 -6.18
CA THR A 811 -3.14 -20.78 -7.59
C THR A 811 -1.69 -21.29 -7.73
N THR A 812 -0.76 -20.91 -6.86
CA THR A 812 0.61 -21.47 -6.90
C THR A 812 0.60 -22.98 -6.61
N LEU A 813 -0.17 -23.45 -5.61
CA LEU A 813 -0.29 -24.89 -5.34
C LEU A 813 -0.98 -25.65 -6.48
N MET A 814 -2.04 -25.09 -7.07
CA MET A 814 -2.68 -25.67 -8.26
C MET A 814 -1.70 -25.78 -9.43
N LYS A 815 -0.89 -24.75 -9.66
CA LYS A 815 0.18 -24.76 -10.68
C LYS A 815 1.18 -25.87 -10.41
N ALA A 816 1.58 -26.10 -9.16
CA ALA A 816 2.47 -27.20 -8.79
C ALA A 816 1.90 -28.56 -9.24
N PHE A 817 0.66 -28.86 -8.87
CA PHE A 817 0.01 -30.12 -9.29
C PHE A 817 -0.24 -30.21 -10.79
N ALA A 818 -0.59 -29.10 -11.46
CA ALA A 818 -0.80 -29.08 -12.90
C ALA A 818 0.52 -29.33 -13.66
N MET A 819 1.64 -28.77 -13.21
CA MET A 819 2.96 -28.97 -13.82
C MET A 819 3.51 -30.37 -13.57
N SER A 820 3.27 -30.95 -12.39
CA SER A 820 3.63 -32.35 -12.08
C SER A 820 2.67 -33.39 -12.68
N GLY A 821 1.79 -33.01 -13.61
CA GLY A 821 0.89 -33.94 -14.32
C GLY A 821 -0.26 -34.52 -13.49
N GLN A 822 -0.64 -33.85 -12.40
CA GLN A 822 -1.69 -34.30 -11.47
C GLN A 822 -2.89 -33.32 -11.40
N PRO A 823 -3.59 -33.02 -12.51
CA PRO A 823 -4.65 -32.00 -12.55
C PRO A 823 -5.87 -32.35 -11.69
N LYS A 824 -6.08 -33.64 -11.36
CA LYS A 824 -7.13 -34.05 -10.42
C LYS A 824 -6.90 -33.52 -9.00
N LEU A 825 -5.65 -33.44 -8.55
CA LEU A 825 -5.32 -32.81 -7.27
C LEU A 825 -5.48 -31.29 -7.34
N ALA A 826 -5.07 -30.67 -8.47
CA ALA A 826 -5.32 -29.25 -8.71
C ALA A 826 -6.82 -28.91 -8.64
N ASN A 827 -7.70 -29.77 -9.16
CA ASN A 827 -9.15 -29.60 -9.07
C ASN A 827 -9.66 -29.67 -7.61
N ARG A 828 -9.10 -30.59 -6.79
CA ARG A 828 -9.45 -30.62 -5.35
C ARG A 828 -9.02 -29.35 -4.61
N VAL A 829 -7.83 -28.82 -4.92
CA VAL A 829 -7.35 -27.55 -4.36
C VAL A 829 -8.24 -26.39 -4.81
N PHE A 830 -8.70 -26.41 -6.06
CA PHE A 830 -9.65 -25.43 -6.58
C PHE A 830 -11.01 -25.50 -5.87
N ASP A 831 -11.51 -26.70 -5.59
CA ASP A 831 -12.73 -26.89 -4.80
C ASP A 831 -12.55 -26.39 -3.36
N GLU A 832 -11.39 -26.60 -2.74
CA GLU A 832 -11.06 -26.02 -1.43
C GLU A 832 -11.05 -24.49 -1.49
N MET A 833 -10.48 -23.90 -2.55
CA MET A 833 -10.48 -22.45 -2.77
C MET A 833 -11.91 -21.89 -2.93
N MET A 834 -12.80 -22.59 -3.65
CA MET A 834 -14.20 -22.17 -3.81
C MET A 834 -14.99 -22.21 -2.50
N ASN A 835 -14.64 -23.11 -1.59
CA ASN A 835 -15.30 -23.26 -0.30
C ASN A 835 -14.74 -22.32 0.79
N ASP A 836 -13.61 -21.64 0.55
CA ASP A 836 -13.05 -20.68 1.50
C ASP A 836 -13.76 -19.31 1.40
N PRO A 837 -14.51 -18.86 2.42
CA PRO A 837 -15.24 -17.59 2.38
C PRO A 837 -14.32 -16.36 2.32
N ARG A 838 -13.01 -16.53 2.57
CA ARG A 838 -12.02 -15.44 2.56
C ARG A 838 -11.47 -15.16 1.16
N VAL A 839 -11.66 -16.07 0.21
CA VAL A 839 -11.02 -16.01 -1.12
C VAL A 839 -12.09 -15.95 -2.21
N LYS A 840 -12.02 -14.92 -3.05
CA LYS A 840 -12.85 -14.83 -4.27
C LYS A 840 -12.08 -15.43 -5.44
N VAL A 841 -12.65 -16.48 -6.03
CA VAL A 841 -12.12 -17.09 -7.27
C VAL A 841 -12.23 -16.10 -8.43
N ASP A 842 -11.21 -16.09 -9.28
CA ASP A 842 -11.12 -15.24 -10.44
C ASP A 842 -10.88 -16.03 -11.73
N LEU A 843 -10.84 -15.32 -12.84
CA LEU A 843 -10.63 -15.89 -14.16
C LEU A 843 -9.28 -16.62 -14.32
N ILE A 844 -8.22 -16.16 -13.63
CA ILE A 844 -6.89 -16.78 -13.70
C ILE A 844 -6.91 -18.19 -13.10
N ALA A 845 -7.57 -18.38 -11.95
CA ALA A 845 -7.70 -19.69 -11.31
C ALA A 845 -8.44 -20.71 -12.20
N TRP A 846 -9.52 -20.28 -12.88
CA TRP A 846 -10.23 -21.11 -13.86
C TRP A 846 -9.34 -21.49 -15.04
N ASN A 847 -8.63 -20.52 -15.61
CA ASN A 847 -7.75 -20.74 -16.76
C ASN A 847 -6.61 -21.71 -16.41
N MET A 848 -6.04 -21.62 -15.22
CA MET A 848 -4.99 -22.52 -14.75
C MET A 848 -5.48 -23.98 -14.66
N LEU A 849 -6.72 -24.20 -14.19
CA LEU A 849 -7.30 -25.53 -14.12
C LEU A 849 -7.53 -26.10 -15.52
N VAL A 850 -8.08 -25.30 -16.44
CA VAL A 850 -8.27 -25.68 -17.86
C VAL A 850 -6.94 -26.02 -18.51
N GLU A 851 -5.92 -25.18 -18.33
CA GLU A 851 -4.58 -25.39 -18.86
C GLU A 851 -3.95 -26.70 -18.35
N GLY A 852 -4.09 -27.00 -17.06
CA GLY A 852 -3.58 -28.24 -16.46
C GLY A 852 -4.15 -29.50 -17.11
N TYR A 853 -5.44 -29.53 -17.42
CA TYR A 853 -6.06 -30.66 -18.14
C TYR A 853 -5.66 -30.69 -19.63
N CYS A 854 -5.59 -29.52 -20.28
CA CYS A 854 -5.22 -29.41 -21.69
C CYS A 854 -3.78 -29.86 -21.97
N ARG A 855 -2.83 -29.57 -21.08
CA ARG A 855 -1.42 -30.01 -21.21
C ARG A 855 -1.27 -31.54 -21.24
N LEU A 856 -2.19 -32.27 -20.60
CA LEU A 856 -2.24 -33.74 -20.64
C LEU A 856 -3.12 -34.29 -21.78
N GLY A 857 -3.68 -33.43 -22.64
CA GLY A 857 -4.61 -33.84 -23.70
C GLY A 857 -5.98 -34.33 -23.19
N LEU A 858 -6.31 -34.09 -21.91
CA LEU A 858 -7.58 -34.49 -21.29
C LEU A 858 -8.69 -33.47 -21.61
N ILE A 859 -9.06 -33.35 -22.89
CA ILE A 859 -9.94 -32.27 -23.37
C ILE A 859 -11.36 -32.36 -22.86
N GLU A 860 -11.87 -33.57 -22.67
CA GLU A 860 -13.21 -33.79 -22.12
C GLU A 860 -13.34 -33.26 -20.68
N ASP A 861 -12.29 -33.45 -19.86
CA ASP A 861 -12.20 -32.86 -18.53
C ASP A 861 -12.08 -31.32 -18.59
N ALA A 862 -11.25 -30.80 -19.50
CA ALA A 862 -11.08 -29.37 -19.69
C ALA A 862 -12.41 -28.68 -20.11
N GLN A 863 -13.18 -29.31 -20.99
CA GLN A 863 -14.51 -28.85 -21.39
C GLN A 863 -15.51 -28.88 -20.24
N ARG A 864 -15.47 -29.92 -19.37
CA ARG A 864 -16.27 -29.94 -18.14
C ARG A 864 -15.95 -28.76 -17.23
N VAL A 865 -14.68 -28.42 -17.06
CA VAL A 865 -14.25 -27.26 -16.28
C VAL A 865 -14.77 -25.96 -16.90
N VAL A 866 -14.75 -25.82 -18.22
CA VAL A 866 -15.30 -24.64 -18.91
C VAL A 866 -16.81 -24.53 -18.79
N SER A 867 -17.55 -25.64 -18.79
CA SER A 867 -18.99 -25.61 -18.51
C SER A 867 -19.26 -25.13 -17.08
N ARG A 868 -18.52 -25.67 -16.09
CA ARG A 868 -18.60 -25.23 -14.69
C ARG A 868 -18.22 -23.75 -14.52
N MET A 869 -17.25 -23.27 -15.28
CA MET A 869 -16.85 -21.86 -15.30
C MET A 869 -18.01 -20.95 -15.77
N LYS A 870 -18.71 -21.34 -16.85
CA LYS A 870 -19.88 -20.63 -17.37
C LYS A 870 -21.05 -20.62 -16.36
N GLU A 871 -21.30 -21.74 -15.71
CA GLU A 871 -22.33 -21.86 -14.65
C GLU A 871 -22.07 -20.94 -13.45
N ASN A 872 -20.81 -20.66 -13.13
CA ASN A 872 -20.41 -19.76 -12.05
C ASN A 872 -20.31 -18.28 -12.49
N GLY A 873 -20.83 -17.93 -13.67
CA GLY A 873 -20.89 -16.55 -14.18
C GLY A 873 -19.57 -16.03 -14.76
N PHE A 874 -18.61 -16.90 -15.07
CA PHE A 874 -17.36 -16.53 -15.74
C PHE A 874 -17.41 -16.92 -17.22
N TYR A 875 -17.01 -16.00 -18.10
CA TYR A 875 -16.96 -16.25 -19.55
C TYR A 875 -15.54 -16.59 -19.98
N PRO A 876 -15.34 -17.64 -20.81
CA PRO A 876 -14.02 -17.97 -21.36
C PRO A 876 -13.38 -16.77 -22.06
N ASN A 877 -12.09 -16.58 -21.87
CA ASN A 877 -11.32 -15.53 -22.55
C ASN A 877 -10.34 -16.14 -23.55
N VAL A 878 -9.49 -15.28 -24.14
CA VAL A 878 -8.49 -15.68 -25.14
C VAL A 878 -7.58 -16.77 -24.58
N ALA A 879 -7.11 -16.62 -23.34
CA ALA A 879 -6.26 -17.62 -22.68
C ALA A 879 -6.97 -18.96 -22.43
N THR A 880 -8.28 -18.95 -22.11
CA THR A 880 -9.08 -20.18 -21.99
C THR A 880 -9.15 -20.93 -23.32
N TYR A 881 -9.52 -20.23 -24.40
CA TYR A 881 -9.62 -20.84 -25.73
C TYR A 881 -8.25 -21.23 -26.28
N GLY A 882 -7.19 -20.47 -25.98
CA GLY A 882 -5.81 -20.80 -26.35
C GLY A 882 -5.35 -22.09 -25.70
N SER A 883 -5.63 -22.25 -24.40
CA SER A 883 -5.34 -23.49 -23.66
C SER A 883 -6.11 -24.68 -24.24
N LEU A 884 -7.39 -24.51 -24.57
CA LEU A 884 -8.20 -25.56 -25.23
C LEU A 884 -7.68 -25.91 -26.63
N ALA A 885 -7.30 -24.92 -27.45
CA ALA A 885 -6.75 -25.15 -28.78
C ALA A 885 -5.43 -25.94 -28.70
N ASN A 886 -4.53 -25.55 -27.80
CA ASN A 886 -3.29 -26.29 -27.53
C ASN A 886 -3.57 -27.73 -27.10
N GLY A 887 -4.51 -27.92 -26.18
CA GLY A 887 -4.92 -29.25 -25.75
C GLY A 887 -5.50 -30.10 -26.90
N VAL A 888 -6.37 -29.52 -27.74
CA VAL A 888 -6.96 -30.22 -28.90
C VAL A 888 -5.89 -30.63 -29.91
N SER A 889 -4.88 -29.78 -30.12
CA SER A 889 -3.70 -30.10 -30.94
C SER A 889 -2.97 -31.32 -30.39
N LEU A 890 -2.68 -31.33 -29.08
CA LEU A 890 -2.02 -32.45 -28.40
C LEU A 890 -2.86 -33.74 -28.44
N ALA A 891 -4.17 -33.65 -28.24
CA ALA A 891 -5.09 -34.78 -28.30
C ALA A 891 -5.36 -35.31 -29.72
N ARG A 892 -4.91 -34.59 -30.77
CA ARG A 892 -5.12 -34.91 -32.19
C ARG A 892 -6.60 -35.11 -32.55
N LYS A 893 -7.49 -34.32 -31.95
CA LYS A 893 -8.95 -34.36 -32.19
C LYS A 893 -9.43 -33.11 -32.98
N PRO A 894 -9.14 -32.99 -34.29
CA PRO A 894 -9.38 -31.74 -35.02
C PRO A 894 -10.87 -31.39 -35.19
N GLY A 895 -11.79 -32.35 -34.98
CA GLY A 895 -13.23 -32.07 -34.95
C GLY A 895 -13.63 -31.12 -33.80
N GLU A 896 -12.95 -31.19 -32.65
CA GLU A 896 -13.21 -30.31 -31.51
C GLU A 896 -12.71 -28.88 -31.78
N ALA A 897 -11.62 -28.72 -32.55
CA ALA A 897 -11.12 -27.41 -32.97
C ALA A 897 -12.14 -26.66 -33.85
N LEU A 898 -12.93 -27.37 -34.67
CA LEU A 898 -14.00 -26.76 -35.48
C LEU A 898 -15.15 -26.23 -34.62
N LEU A 899 -15.48 -26.93 -33.52
CA LEU A 899 -16.49 -26.48 -32.57
C LEU A 899 -16.01 -25.25 -31.80
N LEU A 900 -14.75 -25.26 -31.35
CA LEU A 900 -14.11 -24.10 -30.72
C LEU A 900 -14.10 -22.89 -31.66
N TRP A 901 -13.73 -23.07 -32.92
CA TRP A 901 -13.74 -22.00 -33.93
C TRP A 901 -15.13 -21.41 -34.12
N LYS A 902 -16.18 -22.25 -34.17
CA LYS A 902 -17.55 -21.79 -34.28
C LYS A 902 -17.96 -20.89 -33.11
N GLU A 903 -17.65 -21.30 -31.88
CA GLU A 903 -17.94 -20.52 -30.68
C GLU A 903 -17.14 -19.20 -30.64
N ILE A 904 -15.86 -19.22 -31.01
CA ILE A 904 -15.01 -18.03 -31.09
C ILE A 904 -15.55 -17.04 -32.11
N LYS A 905 -15.90 -17.52 -33.32
CA LYS A 905 -16.45 -16.70 -34.40
C LYS A 905 -17.76 -16.03 -33.98
N GLU A 906 -18.68 -16.77 -33.39
CA GLU A 906 -19.95 -16.22 -32.88
C GLU A 906 -19.71 -15.12 -31.84
N ARG A 907 -18.71 -15.25 -30.96
CA ARG A 907 -18.35 -14.24 -29.96
C ARG A 907 -17.57 -13.03 -30.49
N CYS A 908 -16.92 -13.16 -31.65
CA CYS A 908 -16.29 -12.05 -32.36
C CYS A 908 -17.33 -11.22 -33.14
N GLU A 909 -18.36 -11.87 -33.70
CA GLU A 909 -19.35 -11.27 -34.62
C GLU A 909 -20.52 -10.52 -33.96
N VAL A 910 -20.66 -10.55 -32.61
CA VAL A 910 -21.80 -9.96 -31.85
C VAL A 910 -22.02 -8.45 -32.11
N LYS A 911 -21.12 -7.74 -32.80
CA LYS A 911 -21.31 -6.35 -33.24
C LYS A 911 -22.26 -6.13 -34.44
N LYS A 912 -22.71 -7.17 -35.17
CA LYS A 912 -23.50 -6.97 -36.41
C LYS A 912 -25.03 -7.11 -36.29
N LYS A 913 -25.57 -7.43 -35.12
CA LYS A 913 -27.03 -7.41 -34.88
C LYS A 913 -27.33 -6.38 -33.78
N GLU A 914 -28.02 -5.33 -34.16
CA GLU A 914 -28.36 -4.16 -33.35
C GLU A 914 -29.04 -4.49 -32.03
N ALA A 915 -29.02 -3.48 -31.13
CA ALA A 915 -29.90 -3.36 -29.99
C ALA A 915 -31.35 -3.73 -30.34
N PRO A 916 -31.99 -4.50 -29.47
CA PRO A 916 -33.31 -4.08 -29.02
C PRO A 916 -33.34 -3.97 -27.49
N SER A 917 -34.02 -2.91 -27.04
CA SER A 917 -34.70 -2.87 -25.76
C SER A 917 -35.51 -4.15 -25.54
N ASP A 918 -35.15 -4.96 -24.55
CA ASP A 918 -36.06 -5.26 -23.44
C ASP A 918 -35.45 -6.23 -22.44
N SER A 919 -35.88 -6.02 -21.20
CA SER A 919 -35.73 -6.81 -19.98
C SER A 919 -35.34 -8.29 -20.16
N SER A 920 -34.06 -8.60 -20.03
CA SER A 920 -33.60 -9.83 -19.38
C SER A 920 -32.36 -9.49 -18.56
N SER A 921 -32.34 -9.94 -17.31
CA SER A 921 -31.36 -9.57 -16.29
C SER A 921 -30.09 -10.41 -16.34
N ASP A 922 -29.65 -10.82 -17.53
CA ASP A 922 -28.39 -11.54 -17.71
C ASP A 922 -27.35 -10.64 -18.39
N PRO A 923 -26.12 -10.54 -17.86
CA PRO A 923 -25.05 -9.79 -18.51
C PRO A 923 -24.76 -10.38 -19.89
N SER A 924 -24.77 -9.55 -20.94
CA SER A 924 -24.31 -10.00 -22.26
C SER A 924 -22.84 -10.46 -22.19
N PRO A 925 -22.45 -11.54 -22.88
CA PRO A 925 -21.08 -12.04 -22.82
C PRO A 925 -20.09 -10.97 -23.33
N PRO A 926 -18.94 -10.78 -22.64
CA PRO A 926 -17.94 -9.82 -23.10
C PRO A 926 -17.37 -10.24 -24.46
N MET A 927 -17.19 -9.24 -25.34
CA MET A 927 -16.59 -9.41 -26.67
C MET A 927 -15.20 -10.03 -26.57
N LEU A 928 -14.92 -10.99 -27.45
CA LEU A 928 -13.61 -11.63 -27.53
C LEU A 928 -12.80 -10.98 -28.66
N LYS A 929 -11.62 -10.45 -28.36
CA LYS A 929 -10.61 -10.09 -29.37
C LYS A 929 -9.57 -11.22 -29.42
N PRO A 930 -9.55 -12.05 -30.47
CA PRO A 930 -8.61 -13.16 -30.54
C PRO A 930 -7.17 -12.65 -30.71
N ASP A 931 -6.20 -13.34 -30.10
CA ASP A 931 -4.78 -13.05 -30.26
C ASP A 931 -4.16 -13.89 -31.40
N GLU A 932 -2.94 -13.51 -31.81
CA GLU A 932 -2.19 -14.22 -32.86
C GLU A 932 -2.00 -15.70 -32.51
N GLY A 933 -1.65 -16.00 -31.25
CA GLY A 933 -1.38 -17.35 -30.79
C GLY A 933 -2.58 -18.29 -30.89
N LEU A 934 -3.78 -17.84 -30.50
CA LEU A 934 -5.01 -18.64 -30.60
C LEU A 934 -5.37 -18.95 -32.04
N LEU A 935 -5.40 -17.93 -32.91
CA LEU A 935 -5.78 -18.09 -34.31
C LEU A 935 -4.76 -18.93 -35.07
N ASP A 936 -3.46 -18.71 -34.84
CA ASP A 936 -2.39 -19.50 -35.46
C ASP A 936 -2.44 -20.98 -35.03
N THR A 937 -2.74 -21.25 -33.75
CA THR A 937 -2.89 -22.62 -33.25
C THR A 937 -4.10 -23.32 -33.88
N LEU A 938 -5.25 -22.65 -33.97
CA LEU A 938 -6.45 -23.21 -34.59
C LEU A 938 -6.27 -23.43 -36.10
N ALA A 939 -5.62 -22.49 -36.79
CA ALA A 939 -5.28 -22.62 -38.20
C ALA A 939 -4.28 -23.76 -38.43
N ASP A 940 -3.23 -23.90 -37.61
CA ASP A 940 -2.28 -25.03 -37.65
C ASP A 940 -3.00 -26.38 -37.52
N ILE A 941 -3.91 -26.52 -36.55
CA ILE A 941 -4.72 -27.74 -36.39
C ILE A 941 -5.56 -28.01 -37.66
N CYS A 942 -6.22 -26.99 -38.20
CA CYS A 942 -7.06 -27.12 -39.38
C CYS A 942 -6.25 -27.50 -40.63
N VAL A 943 -5.06 -26.91 -40.83
CA VAL A 943 -4.17 -27.22 -41.96
C VAL A 943 -3.64 -28.65 -41.84
N ARG A 944 -3.17 -29.08 -40.67
CA ARG A 944 -2.70 -30.46 -40.43
C ARG A 944 -3.80 -31.51 -40.61
N ALA A 945 -5.05 -31.14 -40.36
CA ALA A 945 -6.22 -32.01 -40.53
C ALA A 945 -6.86 -31.94 -41.93
N ALA A 946 -6.25 -31.22 -42.88
CA ALA A 946 -6.77 -30.98 -44.23
C ALA A 946 -8.14 -30.25 -44.29
N PHE A 947 -8.48 -29.46 -43.27
CA PHE A 947 -9.66 -28.59 -43.23
C PHE A 947 -9.37 -27.20 -43.81
N PHE A 948 -8.87 -27.16 -45.06
CA PHE A 948 -8.39 -25.93 -45.71
C PHE A 948 -9.40 -24.80 -45.80
N LYS A 949 -10.67 -25.12 -46.07
CA LYS A 949 -11.75 -24.12 -46.12
C LYS A 949 -11.87 -23.36 -44.79
N LYS A 950 -11.76 -24.07 -43.67
CA LYS A 950 -11.82 -23.49 -42.32
C LYS A 950 -10.53 -22.80 -41.93
N ALA A 951 -9.37 -23.31 -42.35
CA ALA A 951 -8.11 -22.61 -42.20
C ALA A 951 -8.13 -21.23 -42.90
N LEU A 952 -8.66 -21.13 -44.12
CA LEU A 952 -8.83 -19.85 -44.81
C LEU A 952 -9.80 -18.90 -44.09
N GLU A 953 -10.89 -19.41 -43.51
CA GLU A 953 -11.80 -18.60 -42.69
C GLU A 953 -11.09 -18.02 -41.44
N ILE A 954 -10.22 -18.79 -40.79
CA ILE A 954 -9.43 -18.34 -39.63
C ILE A 954 -8.41 -17.28 -40.06
N ILE A 955 -7.71 -17.50 -41.17
CA ILE A 955 -6.71 -16.57 -41.71
C ILE A 955 -7.36 -15.24 -42.10
N ALA A 956 -8.53 -15.26 -42.74
CA ALA A 956 -9.27 -14.03 -43.04
C ALA A 956 -9.62 -13.26 -41.76
N CYS A 957 -9.97 -13.97 -40.68
CA CYS A 957 -10.19 -13.34 -39.38
C CYS A 957 -8.88 -12.78 -38.76
N MET A 958 -7.71 -13.39 -39.00
CA MET A 958 -6.42 -12.81 -38.61
C MET A 958 -6.18 -11.48 -39.31
N GLU A 959 -6.39 -11.43 -40.63
CA GLU A 959 -6.23 -10.22 -41.46
C GLU A 959 -7.22 -9.11 -41.04
N GLU A 960 -8.48 -9.45 -40.75
CA GLU A 960 -9.50 -8.50 -40.24
C GLU A 960 -9.12 -7.88 -38.88
N ASN A 961 -8.34 -8.60 -38.05
CA ASN A 961 -7.85 -8.12 -36.76
C ASN A 961 -6.44 -7.48 -36.85
N GLY A 962 -5.87 -7.33 -38.06
CA GLY A 962 -4.54 -6.75 -38.26
C GLY A 962 -3.37 -7.67 -37.88
N ILE A 963 -3.60 -8.99 -37.81
CA ILE A 963 -2.59 -9.99 -37.44
C ILE A 963 -2.02 -10.65 -38.71
N PRO A 964 -0.72 -10.52 -39.01
CA PRO A 964 -0.13 -11.08 -40.23
C PRO A 964 -0.01 -12.62 -40.14
N PRO A 965 -0.60 -13.40 -41.07
CA PRO A 965 -0.52 -14.85 -41.05
C PRO A 965 0.85 -15.39 -41.48
N ASN A 966 1.37 -16.39 -40.76
CA ASN A 966 2.68 -17.00 -41.05
C ASN A 966 2.65 -17.94 -42.27
N LYS A 967 2.75 -17.36 -43.48
CA LYS A 967 2.73 -18.10 -44.75
C LYS A 967 3.82 -19.15 -44.85
N THR A 968 5.02 -18.89 -44.33
CA THR A 968 6.16 -19.83 -44.37
C THR A 968 5.89 -21.11 -43.60
N LYS A 969 5.34 -20.98 -42.38
CA LYS A 969 4.91 -22.12 -41.55
C LYS A 969 3.86 -22.96 -42.26
N TYR A 970 2.80 -22.34 -42.77
CA TYR A 970 1.72 -23.05 -43.46
C TYR A 970 2.16 -23.70 -44.77
N LYS A 971 3.10 -23.09 -45.51
CA LYS A 971 3.71 -23.67 -46.71
C LYS A 971 4.43 -24.99 -46.41
N LYS A 972 5.23 -25.04 -45.33
CA LYS A 972 5.91 -26.26 -44.88
C LYS A 972 4.91 -27.37 -44.53
N ILE A 973 3.89 -27.04 -43.74
CA ILE A 973 2.85 -28.00 -43.31
C ILE A 973 2.04 -28.51 -44.52
N TYR A 974 1.69 -27.62 -45.46
CA TYR A 974 0.98 -27.99 -46.67
C TYR A 974 1.77 -28.99 -47.52
N VAL A 975 3.06 -28.73 -47.76
CA VAL A 975 3.93 -29.62 -48.54
C VAL A 975 4.09 -30.98 -47.85
N GLU A 976 4.32 -31.01 -46.53
CA GLU A 976 4.42 -32.25 -45.76
C GLU A 976 3.14 -33.09 -45.89
N MET A 977 1.97 -32.45 -45.74
CA MET A 977 0.69 -33.16 -45.79
C MET A 977 0.29 -33.57 -47.21
N HIS A 978 0.59 -32.77 -48.24
CA HIS A 978 0.25 -33.06 -49.63
C HIS A 978 0.87 -34.40 -50.09
N SER A 979 2.08 -34.72 -49.62
CA SER A 979 2.74 -36.00 -49.87
C SER A 979 2.00 -37.23 -49.31
N ARG A 980 1.16 -37.04 -48.28
CA ARG A 980 0.43 -38.11 -47.56
C ARG A 980 -1.04 -38.26 -47.99
N MET A 981 -1.60 -37.31 -48.73
CA MET A 981 -3.06 -37.15 -48.91
C MET A 981 -3.72 -38.01 -50.00
N PHE A 982 -2.97 -38.58 -50.95
CA PHE A 982 -3.52 -39.12 -52.21
C PHE A 982 -3.12 -40.58 -52.50
N THR A 983 -3.56 -41.55 -51.70
CA THR A 983 -3.20 -42.98 -51.90
C THR A 983 -4.36 -44.01 -51.81
N SER A 984 -5.61 -43.67 -52.14
CA SER A 984 -6.70 -44.68 -52.10
C SER A 984 -7.73 -44.59 -53.24
N LYS A 985 -7.78 -45.65 -54.06
CA LYS A 985 -8.45 -45.75 -55.38
C LYS A 985 -9.94 -46.14 -55.37
N HIS A 986 -10.56 -46.52 -54.25
CA HIS A 986 -11.96 -47.03 -54.28
C HIS A 986 -12.84 -46.41 -53.18
N ALA A 987 -13.79 -45.53 -53.56
CA ALA A 987 -14.69 -44.86 -52.63
C ALA A 987 -16.03 -44.46 -53.30
N SER A 988 -17.14 -44.57 -52.57
CA SER A 988 -18.52 -44.32 -53.02
C SER A 988 -18.82 -42.86 -53.42
N GLN A 989 -19.92 -42.61 -54.15
CA GLN A 989 -20.30 -41.30 -54.72
C GLN A 989 -20.31 -40.13 -53.71
N ALA A 990 -20.83 -40.33 -52.50
CA ALA A 990 -20.79 -39.30 -51.44
C ALA A 990 -19.36 -38.98 -50.94
N ARG A 991 -18.40 -39.90 -51.11
CA ARG A 991 -16.97 -39.63 -50.88
C ARG A 991 -16.34 -38.91 -52.08
N ILE A 992 -16.85 -39.09 -53.30
CA ILE A 992 -16.37 -38.39 -54.50
C ILE A 992 -16.73 -36.90 -54.40
N ASP A 993 -17.97 -36.56 -54.04
CA ASP A 993 -18.39 -35.15 -53.92
C ASP A 993 -17.62 -34.41 -52.81
N ARG A 994 -17.43 -35.07 -51.64
CA ARG A 994 -16.57 -34.54 -50.57
C ARG A 994 -15.10 -34.41 -50.99
N ARG A 995 -14.61 -35.25 -51.91
CA ARG A 995 -13.25 -35.13 -52.48
C ARG A 995 -13.14 -33.92 -53.40
N VAL A 996 -14.14 -33.65 -54.24
CA VAL A 996 -14.17 -32.47 -55.12
C VAL A 996 -14.15 -31.18 -54.30
N GLU A 997 -14.97 -31.08 -53.26
CA GLU A 997 -14.98 -29.88 -52.39
C GLU A 997 -13.66 -29.71 -51.64
N ARG A 998 -13.09 -30.79 -51.08
CA ARG A 998 -11.77 -30.76 -50.44
C ARG A 998 -10.66 -30.40 -51.41
N LYS A 999 -10.74 -30.84 -52.67
CA LYS A 999 -9.77 -30.51 -53.72
C LYS A 999 -9.82 -29.01 -54.06
N ARG A 1000 -11.02 -28.45 -54.26
CA ARG A 1000 -11.19 -27.00 -54.47
C ARG A 1000 -10.67 -26.17 -53.30
N ALA A 1001 -10.96 -26.59 -52.06
CA ALA A 1001 -10.45 -25.90 -50.87
C ALA A 1001 -8.91 -25.99 -50.75
N ALA A 1002 -8.32 -27.14 -51.11
CA ALA A 1002 -6.87 -27.33 -51.14
C ALA A 1002 -6.18 -26.50 -52.24
N GLU A 1003 -6.82 -26.34 -53.39
CA GLU A 1003 -6.36 -25.48 -54.49
C GLU A 1003 -6.45 -23.99 -54.12
N ALA A 1004 -7.55 -23.56 -53.49
CA ALA A 1004 -7.69 -22.19 -52.96
C ALA A 1004 -6.62 -21.88 -51.90
N PHE A 1005 -6.35 -22.80 -50.99
CA PHE A 1005 -5.29 -22.63 -49.98
C PHE A 1005 -3.88 -22.63 -50.61
N LYS A 1006 -3.63 -23.46 -51.64
CA LYS A 1006 -2.40 -23.45 -52.41
C LYS A 1006 -2.17 -22.10 -53.13
N PHE A 1007 -3.23 -21.56 -53.71
CA PHE A 1007 -3.21 -20.25 -54.36
C PHE A 1007 -2.85 -19.15 -53.35
N TRP A 1008 -3.49 -19.15 -52.17
CA TRP A 1008 -3.17 -18.21 -51.09
C TRP A 1008 -1.70 -18.30 -50.62
N LEU A 1009 -1.10 -19.50 -50.63
CA LEU A 1009 0.33 -19.70 -50.32
C LEU A 1009 1.32 -19.24 -51.41
N GLY A 1010 0.84 -18.88 -52.61
CA GLY A 1010 1.71 -18.50 -53.74
C GLY A 1010 2.54 -19.66 -54.31
N LEU A 1011 2.06 -20.91 -54.15
CA LEU A 1011 2.76 -22.10 -54.65
C LEU A 1011 2.49 -22.30 -56.16
N PRO A 1012 3.51 -22.45 -57.02
CA PRO A 1012 3.32 -22.61 -58.47
C PRO A 1012 2.56 -23.89 -58.80
N ASN A 1013 1.77 -23.84 -59.87
CA ASN A 1013 0.95 -24.98 -60.29
C ASN A 1013 1.77 -26.19 -60.77
N SER A 1014 3.04 -25.98 -61.14
CA SER A 1014 3.95 -26.98 -61.71
C SER A 1014 4.54 -27.98 -60.72
N TYR A 1015 4.50 -27.74 -59.40
CA TYR A 1015 5.26 -28.54 -58.42
C TYR A 1015 4.70 -29.96 -58.16
N TYR A 1016 3.48 -30.28 -58.59
CA TYR A 1016 2.91 -31.65 -58.57
C TYR A 1016 2.24 -32.00 -59.91
N GLY A 1017 2.68 -31.35 -61.00
CA GLY A 1017 2.20 -31.56 -62.35
C GLY A 1017 2.67 -32.90 -62.94
N SER A 1018 2.32 -34.02 -62.32
CA SER A 1018 2.32 -35.32 -62.97
C SER A 1018 0.97 -36.00 -62.69
N GLU A 1019 0.14 -35.98 -63.74
CA GLU A 1019 -1.05 -36.81 -63.98
C GLU A 1019 -2.42 -36.40 -63.42
N TRP A 1020 -2.99 -35.24 -63.77
CA TRP A 1020 -4.47 -35.11 -63.77
C TRP A 1020 -4.98 -34.17 -64.88
N LYS A 1021 -5.01 -34.65 -66.13
CA LYS A 1021 -5.90 -34.06 -67.15
C LYS A 1021 -7.33 -34.54 -66.84
N LEU A 1022 -8.21 -33.63 -66.45
CA LEU A 1022 -9.66 -33.87 -66.56
C LEU A 1022 -9.97 -33.96 -68.05
N GLY A 1023 -10.34 -35.15 -68.53
CA GLY A 1023 -10.91 -35.30 -69.87
C GLY A 1023 -12.17 -34.44 -69.99
N PRO A 1024 -12.46 -33.87 -71.17
CA PRO A 1024 -13.70 -33.16 -71.40
C PRO A 1024 -14.88 -34.12 -71.19
N ARG A 1025 -15.95 -33.64 -70.55
CA ARG A 1025 -17.25 -34.32 -70.50
C ARG A 1025 -17.74 -34.48 -71.94
N GLU A 1026 -17.94 -35.73 -72.37
CA GLU A 1026 -18.84 -36.03 -73.50
C GLU A 1026 -20.29 -35.82 -73.03
N ASP A 1027 -21.12 -35.42 -74.00
CA ASP A 1027 -22.39 -34.71 -73.92
C ASP A 1027 -23.51 -35.34 -73.06
#